data_AF-A0A6J1FIG7-F1
#
_entry.id   AF-A0A6J1FIG7-F1
#
_cell.length_a   1.000
_cell.length_b   1.000
_cell.length_c   1.000
_cell.angle_alpha   90.00
_cell.angle_beta   90.00
_cell.angle_gamma   90.00
#
_symmetry.space_group_name_H-M   'P 1'
#
loop_
_entity.id
_entity.type
_entity.pdbx_description
1 polymer ?
#
loop_
_entity_poly.entity_id
_entity_poly.type
_entity_poly.pdbx_seq_one_letter_code
_entity_poly.pdbx_strand_id
1 'polypeptide(L)'
;MSTDLREMKKSAFSILSDSLKIFWLFSSLFFYVYGPFIPPTTKDPAFSTTPDTNGHGPDGHNPDGHSPDGHSPNASVSLLQLHIQEQYVVMENEIIAVTISNPMGFVTGIQYHGIENLLDVTNPEDDRGYWDVVWNTAGAKGTKGMFDRIEATDFKVIVQNDEQIELSFSRTYNSSSGDDVVPLNVDKRFVILRNSSGFYSYAIYEHLKDWPAFNIDNTRIAFKPRKDKFRYMVVADERQRFMPLPDDRKPPRGVALEYPEAVLLVDPIEPEFKGEVDDKYQYGCESKDTRVHGWISNDPPIGIWQITASEEYRSGGPLKQVLTSHVGPTSLTVFHSAHYAGAAMVIRFGSNEAWKKVYGPVFIHINSLPEKEDPLRLWQNAKEQMAAEVQSWPYNFPASKDFIKADQRGTVTGTLMIHERYVSNESIPASGAYVGLALPGELGSWQTESKGYQFWSRADENGHFTLENVLSGNYSLNGWVYNFISEYQYDAFITVTPGSDIDVGELVFEPPRDGPTLWEIGIPDRTAAEFYVPDPSPKFINKLFVNHSDKFRQYGLWERYAELYPKEDLVYTVDHSDYKKDWFFAQVNRKIDDNNTYVGTTWKIEFKIDSPDTHGTYKLRLALATAHAAELQVRVNDAQTVTPLFTTGVIGKDNTIARHGIHGLYRFYSVDIPGSELVAGNNTIFLTQTNDHGPFVGIMYDYIRLEGPLTS
;
A
#
# COMPACT_ATOMS: atom_id res chain seq x y z
N MET A 1 -16.05 -4.19 -70.09
CA MET A 1 -16.51 -5.07 -69.00
C MET A 1 -15.35 -5.35 -68.06
N SER A 2 -15.06 -4.43 -67.14
CA SER A 2 -14.02 -4.56 -66.10
C SER A 2 -14.13 -3.33 -65.22
N THR A 3 -15.12 -3.31 -64.35
CA THR A 3 -15.32 -2.31 -63.30
C THR A 3 -16.39 -2.83 -62.35
N ASP A 4 -16.19 -4.06 -61.84
CA ASP A 4 -17.02 -4.58 -60.74
C ASP A 4 -16.31 -5.68 -59.94
N LEU A 5 -15.01 -5.48 -59.70
CA LEU A 5 -14.15 -6.40 -58.95
C LEU A 5 -13.12 -5.68 -58.06
N ARG A 6 -13.26 -4.36 -57.90
CA ARG A 6 -12.41 -3.52 -57.02
C ARG A 6 -13.11 -3.00 -55.76
N GLU A 7 -14.44 -3.12 -55.67
CA GLU A 7 -15.20 -2.73 -54.47
C GLU A 7 -15.51 -3.92 -53.54
N MET A 8 -15.60 -5.17 -54.06
CA MET A 8 -15.79 -6.37 -53.21
C MET A 8 -14.50 -6.95 -52.59
N LYS A 9 -13.32 -6.37 -52.84
CA LYS A 9 -12.05 -6.77 -52.20
C LYS A 9 -11.62 -5.88 -51.03
N LYS A 10 -12.35 -4.81 -50.72
CA LYS A 10 -12.07 -3.95 -49.56
C LYS A 10 -12.84 -4.31 -48.29
N SER A 11 -13.80 -5.23 -48.35
CA SER A 11 -14.56 -5.72 -47.18
C SER A 11 -14.14 -7.11 -46.68
N ALA A 12 -13.28 -7.84 -47.40
CA ALA A 12 -12.83 -9.18 -47.03
C ALA A 12 -11.37 -9.23 -46.51
N PHE A 13 -10.63 -8.13 -46.58
CA PHE A 13 -9.25 -8.01 -46.08
C PHE A 13 -9.12 -7.30 -44.73
N SER A 14 -10.22 -6.77 -44.16
CA SER A 14 -10.24 -6.26 -42.77
C SER A 14 -10.83 -7.26 -41.77
N ILE A 15 -11.22 -8.47 -42.20
CA ILE A 15 -11.82 -9.51 -41.34
C ILE A 15 -10.92 -10.76 -41.25
N LEU A 16 -9.79 -10.78 -41.98
CA LEU A 16 -8.81 -11.88 -41.98
C LEU A 16 -7.38 -11.45 -41.60
N SER A 17 -7.15 -10.18 -41.21
CA SER A 17 -5.88 -9.73 -40.61
C SER A 17 -5.90 -9.65 -39.08
N ASP A 18 -7.07 -9.76 -38.46
CA ASP A 18 -7.24 -9.67 -36.99
C ASP A 18 -7.25 -11.04 -36.30
N SER A 19 -7.33 -12.13 -37.07
CA SER A 19 -7.34 -13.51 -36.57
C SER A 19 -6.02 -14.26 -36.76
N LEU A 20 -4.96 -13.60 -37.26
CA LEU A 20 -3.59 -14.16 -37.34
C LEU A 20 -2.50 -13.30 -36.67
N LYS A 21 -2.88 -12.25 -35.93
CA LYS A 21 -1.99 -11.48 -35.03
C LYS A 21 -2.12 -11.85 -33.54
N ILE A 22 -2.81 -12.96 -33.26
CA ILE A 22 -2.98 -13.52 -31.90
C ILE A 22 -1.92 -14.60 -31.58
N PHE A 23 -0.97 -14.87 -32.47
CA PHE A 23 0.09 -15.88 -32.25
C PHE A 23 1.54 -15.35 -32.26
N TRP A 24 1.74 -14.04 -32.14
CA TRP A 24 3.07 -13.41 -31.95
C TRP A 24 3.05 -12.27 -30.90
N LEU A 25 2.29 -12.47 -29.82
CA LEU A 25 2.27 -11.62 -28.62
C LEU A 25 2.63 -12.44 -27.36
N PHE A 26 3.54 -13.39 -27.52
CA PHE A 26 4.19 -14.14 -26.45
C PHE A 26 5.70 -14.19 -26.73
N SER A 27 6.42 -13.14 -26.34
CA SER A 27 7.87 -13.14 -26.11
C SER A 27 8.31 -11.70 -25.81
N SER A 28 8.28 -11.32 -24.53
CA SER A 28 9.07 -10.21 -23.96
C SER A 28 9.20 -10.44 -22.46
N LEU A 29 9.65 -11.65 -22.14
CA LEU A 29 10.25 -12.03 -20.86
C LEU A 29 11.32 -13.05 -21.25
N PHE A 30 12.54 -12.87 -20.77
CA PHE A 30 13.78 -13.57 -21.15
C PHE A 30 14.45 -13.08 -22.45
N PHE A 31 15.50 -12.27 -22.32
CA PHE A 31 16.88 -12.59 -22.71
C PHE A 31 17.77 -11.35 -22.61
N TYR A 32 18.65 -11.34 -21.61
CA TYR A 32 20.04 -10.92 -21.77
C TYR A 32 20.88 -11.95 -20.98
N VAL A 33 22.14 -12.12 -21.38
CA VAL A 33 23.13 -13.13 -20.96
C VAL A 33 23.14 -14.39 -21.84
N TYR A 34 23.99 -14.37 -22.88
CA TYR A 34 25.00 -15.41 -23.12
C TYR A 34 26.14 -14.85 -24.00
N GLY A 35 27.36 -14.85 -23.44
CA GLY A 35 28.63 -14.83 -24.17
C GLY A 35 29.49 -16.00 -23.64
N PRO A 36 30.27 -16.69 -24.49
CA PRO A 36 30.73 -18.05 -24.21
C PRO A 36 31.92 -18.11 -23.26
N PHE A 37 31.85 -19.06 -22.31
CA PHE A 37 32.94 -19.44 -21.41
C PHE A 37 33.93 -20.38 -22.10
N ILE A 38 35.22 -20.04 -21.98
CA ILE A 38 36.38 -20.92 -22.17
C ILE A 38 36.74 -21.49 -20.78
N PRO A 39 36.97 -22.80 -20.60
CA PRO A 39 37.26 -23.37 -19.29
C PRO A 39 38.75 -23.29 -18.94
N PRO A 40 39.13 -22.96 -17.69
CA PRO A 40 40.44 -23.30 -17.16
C PRO A 40 40.39 -24.65 -16.43
N THR A 41 41.45 -25.40 -16.69
CA THR A 41 41.79 -26.72 -16.20
C THR A 41 42.05 -26.77 -14.69
N THR A 42 41.56 -27.84 -14.08
CA THR A 42 41.90 -28.39 -12.75
C THR A 42 43.39 -28.65 -12.58
N LYS A 43 43.93 -28.38 -11.38
CA LYS A 43 45.01 -29.15 -10.74
C LYS A 43 45.20 -28.68 -9.29
N ASP A 44 44.72 -29.49 -8.34
CA ASP A 44 45.33 -29.66 -7.02
C ASP A 44 46.10 -31.00 -7.02
N PRO A 45 47.13 -31.13 -6.17
CA PRO A 45 47.02 -32.19 -5.15
C PRO A 45 47.62 -31.84 -3.78
N ALA A 46 46.82 -32.09 -2.73
CA ALA A 46 47.04 -33.02 -1.61
C ALA A 46 48.32 -32.99 -0.72
N PHE A 47 48.06 -32.85 0.60
CA PHE A 47 48.54 -33.63 1.76
C PHE A 47 50.03 -33.66 2.19
N SER A 48 50.33 -33.34 3.47
CA SER A 48 50.64 -34.28 4.59
C SER A 48 51.24 -33.55 5.83
N THR A 49 50.63 -33.65 7.04
CA THR A 49 50.99 -34.46 8.25
C THR A 49 52.17 -33.98 9.15
N THR A 50 51.83 -33.42 10.34
CA THR A 50 52.26 -33.68 11.77
C THR A 50 53.75 -33.96 12.16
N PRO A 51 54.20 -34.03 13.45
CA PRO A 51 53.55 -33.91 14.79
C PRO A 51 54.31 -33.13 15.92
N ASP A 52 53.62 -32.95 17.07
CA ASP A 52 53.99 -32.99 18.52
C ASP A 52 55.30 -32.41 19.12
N THR A 53 55.21 -31.71 20.27
CA THR A 53 55.44 -32.27 21.64
C THR A 53 55.52 -31.21 22.77
N ASN A 54 55.28 -31.70 23.99
CA ASN A 54 55.01 -31.07 25.30
C ASN A 54 56.19 -30.37 26.04
N GLY A 55 55.87 -29.61 27.10
CA GLY A 55 56.78 -29.35 28.24
C GLY A 55 56.16 -28.57 29.42
N HIS A 56 56.25 -29.13 30.63
CA HIS A 56 55.67 -28.73 31.93
C HIS A 56 56.35 -27.54 32.67
N GLY A 57 55.67 -27.00 33.72
CA GLY A 57 56.03 -25.89 34.64
C GLY A 57 57.18 -26.15 35.65
N PRO A 58 57.24 -25.59 36.91
CA PRO A 58 56.16 -24.96 37.72
C PRO A 58 56.56 -23.75 38.64
N ASP A 59 55.58 -23.32 39.45
CA ASP A 59 55.60 -22.72 40.82
C ASP A 59 56.14 -21.31 41.18
N GLY A 60 55.31 -20.56 41.94
CA GLY A 60 55.73 -19.42 42.77
C GLY A 60 54.59 -18.53 43.30
N HIS A 61 54.27 -18.64 44.60
CA HIS A 61 53.20 -17.96 45.35
C HIS A 61 53.49 -16.49 45.79
N ASN A 62 52.47 -15.61 45.67
CA ASN A 62 51.94 -14.56 46.59
C ASN A 62 52.82 -13.35 47.06
N PRO A 63 52.24 -12.26 47.65
CA PRO A 63 51.15 -11.36 47.24
C PRO A 63 51.49 -9.85 47.43
N ASP A 64 50.47 -8.99 47.28
CA ASP A 64 50.33 -7.60 47.79
C ASP A 64 50.86 -6.42 46.97
N GLY A 65 49.94 -5.51 46.62
CA GLY A 65 50.26 -4.19 46.08
C GLY A 65 49.10 -3.50 45.36
N HIS A 66 48.02 -3.17 46.06
CA HIS A 66 47.01 -2.24 45.55
C HIS A 66 47.56 -0.80 45.45
N SER A 67 47.51 -0.22 44.25
CA SER A 67 47.27 1.21 44.03
C SER A 67 46.59 1.43 42.68
N PRO A 68 45.70 2.42 42.55
CA PRO A 68 44.76 2.51 41.44
C PRO A 68 45.28 3.51 40.39
N ASP A 69 45.77 3.00 39.27
CA ASP A 69 45.89 3.83 38.07
C ASP A 69 44.56 3.74 37.30
N GLY A 70 43.84 4.85 37.34
CA GLY A 70 42.63 5.08 36.57
C GLY A 70 42.96 5.08 35.08
N HIS A 71 42.75 3.94 34.43
CA HIS A 71 42.48 3.91 33.01
C HIS A 71 41.02 4.30 32.78
N SER A 72 40.80 5.57 32.45
CA SER A 72 39.65 5.93 31.61
C SER A 72 39.75 5.12 30.32
N PRO A 73 38.74 4.31 29.94
CA PRO A 73 38.67 3.85 28.57
C PRO A 73 38.42 5.10 27.72
N ASN A 74 39.37 5.42 26.85
CA ASN A 74 39.11 6.30 25.72
C ASN A 74 37.85 5.79 25.04
N ALA A 75 36.74 6.50 25.18
CA ALA A 75 35.62 6.35 24.28
C ALA A 75 36.17 6.62 22.88
N SER A 76 36.29 5.56 22.06
CA SER A 76 36.65 5.70 20.67
C SER A 76 35.63 6.67 20.06
N VAL A 77 36.13 7.81 19.60
CA VAL A 77 35.33 8.78 18.87
C VAL A 77 34.85 8.04 17.63
N SER A 78 33.57 7.64 17.59
CA SER A 78 32.98 7.06 16.38
C SER A 78 33.17 8.05 15.25
N LEU A 79 33.95 7.65 14.24
CA LEU A 79 34.34 8.49 13.12
C LEU A 79 33.42 8.21 11.93
N LEU A 80 32.62 9.21 11.56
CA LEU A 80 31.97 9.23 10.25
C LEU A 80 33.03 9.36 9.16
N GLN A 81 33.03 8.45 8.19
CA GLN A 81 33.94 8.52 7.05
C GLN A 81 33.17 8.54 5.73
N LEU A 82 33.73 9.27 4.77
CA LEU A 82 33.21 9.40 3.42
C LEU A 82 34.34 9.08 2.44
N HIS A 83 34.15 8.03 1.65
CA HIS A 83 35.09 7.62 0.62
C HIS A 83 34.47 7.87 -0.75
N ILE A 84 35.02 8.81 -1.51
CA ILE A 84 34.54 9.14 -2.87
C ILE A 84 35.50 8.52 -3.88
N GLN A 85 34.99 7.58 -4.67
CA GLN A 85 35.69 6.91 -5.76
C GLN A 85 35.03 7.25 -7.10
N GLU A 86 35.68 6.86 -8.19
CA GLU A 86 35.18 7.13 -9.54
C GLU A 86 33.77 6.54 -9.77
N GLN A 87 33.57 5.28 -9.36
CA GLN A 87 32.32 4.54 -9.59
C GLN A 87 31.39 4.49 -8.38
N TYR A 88 31.90 4.78 -7.17
CA TYR A 88 31.15 4.60 -5.93
C TYR A 88 31.46 5.68 -4.90
N VAL A 89 30.49 5.91 -4.03
CA VAL A 89 30.63 6.70 -2.81
C VAL A 89 30.24 5.81 -1.63
N VAL A 90 31.08 5.76 -0.59
CA VAL A 90 30.82 4.96 0.61
C VAL A 90 30.71 5.89 1.81
N MET A 91 29.59 5.82 2.52
CA MET A 91 29.42 6.47 3.83
C MET A 91 29.44 5.42 4.94
N GLU A 92 30.18 5.67 6.01
CA GLU A 92 30.29 4.73 7.13
C GLU A 92 30.32 5.44 8.49
N ASN A 93 29.82 4.76 9.52
CA ASN A 93 29.76 5.25 10.91
C ASN A 93 30.23 4.21 11.94
N GLU A 94 31.17 3.34 11.54
CA GLU A 94 31.69 2.16 12.28
C GLU A 94 30.68 1.02 12.50
N ILE A 95 29.37 1.29 12.43
CA ILE A 95 28.31 0.29 12.59
C ILE A 95 27.91 -0.28 11.24
N ILE A 96 27.63 0.60 10.27
CA ILE A 96 27.30 0.24 8.89
C ILE A 96 28.23 0.97 7.91
N ALA A 97 28.38 0.39 6.72
CA ALA A 97 28.86 1.10 5.54
C ALA A 97 27.86 0.96 4.39
N VAL A 98 27.56 2.07 3.71
CA VAL A 98 26.59 2.13 2.61
C VAL A 98 27.32 2.54 1.34
N THR A 99 27.31 1.66 0.35
CA THR A 99 27.93 1.90 -0.96
C THR A 99 26.86 2.34 -1.95
N ILE A 100 27.09 3.50 -2.59
CA ILE A 100 26.18 4.12 -3.54
C ILE A 100 26.92 4.34 -4.86
N SER A 101 26.30 4.00 -6.00
CA SER A 101 26.89 4.24 -7.31
C SER A 101 27.03 5.73 -7.64
N ASN A 102 28.13 6.11 -8.28
CA ASN A 102 28.49 7.48 -8.61
C ASN A 102 28.46 7.71 -10.14
N PRO A 103 27.65 8.65 -10.67
CA PRO A 103 26.69 9.52 -10.00
C PRO A 103 25.27 8.92 -9.94
N MET A 104 25.06 7.66 -10.32
CA MET A 104 23.72 7.12 -10.54
C MET A 104 22.82 7.07 -9.29
N GLY A 105 23.41 6.99 -8.08
CA GLY A 105 22.66 7.05 -6.83
C GLY A 105 21.84 5.80 -6.55
N PHE A 106 22.34 4.62 -6.91
CA PHE A 106 21.78 3.32 -6.51
C PHE A 106 22.54 2.81 -5.29
N VAL A 107 21.83 2.30 -4.29
CA VAL A 107 22.48 1.62 -3.16
C VAL A 107 22.91 0.23 -3.62
N THR A 108 24.19 0.07 -3.90
CA THR A 108 24.76 -1.16 -4.46
C THR A 108 25.23 -2.13 -3.38
N GLY A 109 25.46 -1.63 -2.16
CA GLY A 109 25.76 -2.47 -1.00
C GLY A 109 25.49 -1.83 0.36
N ILE A 110 25.19 -2.69 1.32
CA ILE A 110 25.05 -2.36 2.74
C ILE A 110 25.89 -3.39 3.50
N GLN A 111 26.99 -2.94 4.09
CA GLN A 111 27.85 -3.77 4.93
C GLN A 111 27.45 -3.61 6.40
N TYR A 112 27.33 -4.73 7.12
CA TYR A 112 26.96 -4.72 8.54
C TYR A 112 27.46 -5.99 9.24
N HIS A 113 28.07 -5.82 10.43
CA HIS A 113 28.48 -6.91 11.33
C HIS A 113 29.19 -8.08 10.63
N GLY A 114 30.21 -7.78 9.81
CA GLY A 114 31.01 -8.79 9.11
C GLY A 114 30.35 -9.39 7.86
N ILE A 115 29.11 -9.02 7.53
CA ILE A 115 28.52 -9.33 6.23
C ILE A 115 28.91 -8.24 5.22
N GLU A 116 29.63 -8.64 4.17
CA GLU A 116 30.11 -7.74 3.11
C GLU A 116 28.97 -6.98 2.42
N ASN A 117 27.84 -7.64 2.16
CA ASN A 117 26.68 -7.00 1.56
C ASN A 117 25.38 -7.71 1.97
N LEU A 118 24.42 -6.96 2.50
CA LEU A 118 23.07 -7.44 2.82
C LEU A 118 22.17 -7.53 1.58
N LEU A 119 22.51 -6.82 0.49
CA LEU A 119 21.74 -6.81 -0.76
C LEU A 119 22.16 -7.96 -1.70
N ASP A 120 21.21 -8.47 -2.48
CA ASP A 120 21.45 -9.60 -3.38
C ASP A 120 22.34 -9.20 -4.56
N VAL A 121 23.62 -9.58 -4.50
CA VAL A 121 24.62 -9.28 -5.53
C VAL A 121 24.40 -10.02 -6.85
N THR A 122 23.50 -11.01 -6.88
CA THR A 122 23.09 -11.67 -8.13
C THR A 122 22.19 -10.76 -8.99
N ASN A 123 21.59 -9.73 -8.37
CA ASN A 123 20.92 -8.67 -9.11
C ASN A 123 21.96 -7.67 -9.66
N PRO A 124 21.71 -7.12 -10.86
CA PRO A 124 22.39 -5.92 -11.35
C PRO A 124 22.35 -4.80 -10.31
N GLU A 125 23.36 -3.94 -10.30
CA GLU A 125 23.52 -2.91 -9.25
C GLU A 125 22.35 -1.93 -9.17
N ASP A 126 21.74 -1.60 -10.31
CA ASP A 126 20.57 -0.75 -10.43
C ASP A 126 19.26 -1.45 -9.99
N ASP A 127 19.31 -2.73 -9.63
CA ASP A 127 18.18 -3.52 -9.16
C ASP A 127 18.35 -4.06 -7.72
N ARG A 128 19.28 -3.48 -6.94
CA ARG A 128 19.52 -3.84 -5.53
C ARG A 128 18.77 -2.93 -4.56
N GLY A 129 19.14 -1.65 -4.53
CA GLY A 129 18.50 -0.62 -3.72
C GLY A 129 18.29 0.65 -4.55
N TYR A 130 17.04 1.03 -4.81
CA TYR A 130 16.74 2.12 -5.75
C TYR A 130 15.43 2.84 -5.42
N TRP A 131 15.35 4.07 -5.91
CA TRP A 131 14.10 4.81 -6.06
C TRP A 131 13.54 4.55 -7.45
N ASP A 132 12.21 4.46 -7.58
CA ASP A 132 11.57 4.40 -8.89
C ASP A 132 10.30 5.23 -8.99
N VAL A 133 9.94 5.52 -10.24
CA VAL A 133 8.66 6.07 -10.63
C VAL A 133 8.09 5.27 -11.79
N VAL A 134 6.80 4.94 -11.69
CA VAL A 134 5.98 4.48 -12.82
C VAL A 134 5.20 5.69 -13.31
N TRP A 135 5.41 6.07 -14.56
CA TRP A 135 4.86 7.30 -15.12
C TRP A 135 4.31 7.09 -16.53
N ASN A 136 3.51 8.04 -17.01
CA ASN A 136 2.89 7.98 -18.32
C ASN A 136 2.85 9.35 -18.98
N THR A 137 2.81 9.39 -20.31
CA THR A 137 2.53 10.63 -21.04
C THR A 137 1.12 11.12 -20.73
N ALA A 138 0.91 12.45 -20.82
CA ALA A 138 -0.41 13.03 -20.62
C ALA A 138 -1.44 12.43 -21.60
N GLY A 139 -2.64 12.13 -21.09
CA GLY A 139 -3.71 11.52 -21.87
C GLY A 139 -3.63 10.00 -22.06
N ALA A 140 -2.57 9.33 -21.59
CA ALA A 140 -2.49 7.87 -21.59
C ALA A 140 -3.67 7.24 -20.82
N LYS A 141 -4.20 6.12 -21.32
CA LYS A 141 -5.28 5.37 -20.70
C LYS A 141 -4.72 4.25 -19.82
N GLY A 142 -5.27 4.11 -18.62
CA GLY A 142 -4.85 3.09 -17.65
C GLY A 142 -3.70 3.54 -16.76
N THR A 143 -3.09 2.58 -16.06
CA THR A 143 -2.03 2.81 -15.06
C THR A 143 -0.79 1.94 -15.32
N LYS A 144 -0.69 1.34 -16.51
CA LYS A 144 0.51 0.62 -16.96
C LYS A 144 1.42 1.66 -17.57
N GLY A 145 2.41 2.11 -16.81
CA GLY A 145 3.33 3.17 -17.20
C GLY A 145 4.73 2.69 -17.54
N MET A 146 5.52 3.65 -17.99
CA MET A 146 6.95 3.57 -18.20
C MET A 146 7.65 3.54 -16.84
N PHE A 147 8.67 2.69 -16.72
CA PHE A 147 9.39 2.47 -15.48
C PHE A 147 10.73 3.20 -15.52
N ASP A 148 10.92 4.15 -14.62
CA ASP A 148 12.15 4.95 -14.52
C ASP A 148 12.75 4.76 -13.11
N ARG A 149 13.96 4.20 -13.07
CA ARG A 149 14.72 3.97 -11.82
C ARG A 149 15.44 5.22 -11.30
N ILE A 150 15.16 6.38 -11.89
CA ILE A 150 15.69 7.66 -11.44
C ILE A 150 17.22 7.59 -11.36
N GLU A 151 17.84 7.17 -12.45
CA GLU A 151 19.29 7.19 -12.59
C GLU A 151 19.77 8.65 -12.52
N ALA A 152 20.57 8.99 -11.51
CA ALA A 152 21.07 10.33 -11.32
C ALA A 152 22.29 10.62 -12.22
N THR A 153 22.50 11.89 -12.55
CA THR A 153 23.58 12.35 -13.43
C THR A 153 24.59 13.23 -12.71
N ASP A 154 24.29 13.66 -11.48
CA ASP A 154 25.12 14.55 -10.69
C ASP A 154 25.17 14.10 -9.23
N PHE A 155 26.35 14.19 -8.62
CA PHE A 155 26.60 13.83 -7.22
C PHE A 155 27.17 15.04 -6.46
N LYS A 156 26.67 15.29 -5.25
CA LYS A 156 27.19 16.32 -4.34
C LYS A 156 27.26 15.84 -2.90
N VAL A 157 28.32 16.23 -2.20
CA VAL A 157 28.39 16.19 -0.73
C VAL A 157 27.72 17.46 -0.21
N ILE A 158 26.69 17.29 0.63
CA ILE A 158 25.87 18.40 1.13
C ILE A 158 26.30 18.75 2.54
N VAL A 159 26.47 17.74 3.40
CA VAL A 159 27.01 17.87 4.74
C VAL A 159 28.03 16.77 4.96
N GLN A 160 29.15 17.13 5.61
CA GLN A 160 30.13 16.19 6.14
C GLN A 160 30.72 16.80 7.40
N ASN A 161 30.39 16.25 8.55
CA ASN A 161 30.93 16.61 9.86
C ASN A 161 30.91 15.39 10.79
N ASP A 162 31.28 15.58 12.06
CA ASP A 162 31.39 14.49 13.04
C ASP A 162 30.05 13.86 13.46
N GLU A 163 28.92 14.50 13.12
CA GLU A 163 27.58 14.05 13.51
C GLU A 163 26.75 13.51 12.33
N GLN A 164 26.99 13.99 11.10
CA GLN A 164 26.28 13.52 9.91
C GLN A 164 27.09 13.61 8.61
N ILE A 165 26.77 12.71 7.68
CA ILE A 165 27.06 12.84 6.26
C ILE A 165 25.73 12.87 5.51
N GLU A 166 25.53 13.88 4.65
CA GLU A 166 24.41 13.95 3.72
C GLU A 166 24.92 14.07 2.28
N LEU A 167 24.44 13.19 1.42
CA LEU A 167 24.77 13.14 0.00
C LEU A 167 23.53 13.43 -0.86
N SER A 168 23.76 14.06 -2.02
CA SER A 168 22.76 14.32 -3.06
C SER A 168 23.16 13.63 -4.35
N PHE A 169 22.17 12.97 -4.96
CA PHE A 169 22.26 12.35 -6.27
C PHE A 169 21.07 12.85 -7.09
N SER A 170 21.35 13.73 -8.06
CA SER A 170 20.31 14.47 -8.77
C SER A 170 20.30 14.24 -10.28
N ARG A 171 19.11 14.37 -10.88
CA ARG A 171 18.90 14.42 -12.33
C ARG A 171 17.97 15.58 -12.63
N THR A 172 18.41 16.46 -13.54
CA THR A 172 17.57 17.52 -14.09
C THR A 172 16.99 17.05 -15.42
N TYR A 173 15.68 17.21 -15.60
CA TYR A 173 15.04 16.89 -16.87
C TYR A 173 15.48 17.87 -17.97
N ASN A 174 15.71 17.33 -19.16
CA ASN A 174 16.02 18.08 -20.38
C ASN A 174 15.09 17.59 -21.51
N SER A 175 14.61 18.48 -22.37
CA SER A 175 13.81 18.09 -23.55
C SER A 175 14.53 17.18 -24.54
N SER A 176 15.87 17.10 -24.46
CA SER A 176 16.69 16.15 -25.22
C SER A 176 16.95 14.84 -24.48
N SER A 177 16.49 14.68 -23.23
CA SER A 177 16.47 13.39 -22.54
C SER A 177 15.60 12.43 -23.34
N GLY A 178 16.02 11.15 -23.42
CA GLY A 178 15.29 10.14 -24.19
C GLY A 178 13.84 9.99 -23.75
N ASP A 179 13.02 9.39 -24.61
CA ASP A 179 11.56 9.27 -24.40
C ASP A 179 11.19 8.54 -23.10
N ASP A 180 12.13 7.77 -22.52
CA ASP A 180 11.94 6.96 -21.31
C ASP A 180 12.19 7.70 -19.98
N VAL A 181 12.52 8.99 -20.01
CA VAL A 181 12.84 9.78 -18.80
C VAL A 181 11.64 10.61 -18.37
N VAL A 182 11.25 10.46 -17.10
CA VAL A 182 10.16 11.26 -16.53
C VAL A 182 10.49 12.77 -16.59
N PRO A 183 9.53 13.65 -16.93
CA PRO A 183 9.68 15.11 -16.88
C PRO A 183 9.83 15.70 -15.47
N LEU A 184 10.77 15.21 -14.65
CA LEU A 184 11.02 15.67 -13.28
C LEU A 184 12.49 16.00 -13.03
N ASN A 185 12.71 17.08 -12.30
CA ASN A 185 13.91 17.27 -11.50
C ASN A 185 13.75 16.31 -10.31
N VAL A 186 14.75 15.47 -10.09
CA VAL A 186 14.79 14.59 -8.92
C VAL A 186 16.11 14.78 -8.21
N ASP A 187 16.05 14.96 -6.90
CA ASP A 187 17.21 14.99 -6.00
C ASP A 187 17.01 13.94 -4.90
N LYS A 188 17.70 12.80 -5.04
CA LYS A 188 17.72 11.72 -4.05
C LYS A 188 18.78 12.05 -3.00
N ARG A 189 18.39 11.93 -1.73
CA ARG A 189 19.23 12.25 -0.60
C ARG A 189 19.45 11.01 0.25
N PHE A 190 20.68 10.84 0.72
CA PHE A 190 21.06 9.80 1.66
C PHE A 190 21.77 10.43 2.83
N VAL A 191 21.37 10.05 4.05
CA VAL A 191 21.96 10.57 5.29
C VAL A 191 22.39 9.41 6.17
N ILE A 192 23.62 9.44 6.65
CA ILE A 192 24.07 8.60 7.75
C ILE A 192 24.40 9.49 8.95
N LEU A 193 23.93 9.09 10.11
CA LEU A 193 24.19 9.78 11.37
C LEU A 193 25.21 9.00 12.19
N ARG A 194 25.94 9.72 13.04
CA ARG A 194 26.80 9.10 14.03
C ARG A 194 25.99 8.19 14.95
N ASN A 195 26.56 7.04 15.35
CA ASN A 195 25.94 6.08 16.27
C ASN A 195 24.55 5.54 15.85
N SER A 196 24.22 5.61 14.56
CA SER A 196 22.95 5.10 14.02
C SER A 196 23.14 3.74 13.35
N SER A 197 22.34 2.74 13.70
CA SER A 197 22.36 1.44 13.03
C SER A 197 21.46 1.44 11.79
N GLY A 198 21.80 2.28 10.83
CA GLY A 198 20.99 2.52 9.64
C GLY A 198 21.30 3.85 8.97
N PHE A 199 20.64 4.09 7.84
CA PHE A 199 20.73 5.32 7.07
C PHE A 199 19.34 5.79 6.61
N TYR A 200 19.19 7.08 6.37
CA TYR A 200 17.96 7.69 5.91
C TYR A 200 18.01 7.93 4.41
N SER A 201 16.86 7.85 3.75
CA SER A 201 16.71 8.33 2.38
C SER A 201 15.44 9.15 2.20
N TYR A 202 15.56 10.24 1.44
CA TYR A 202 14.43 11.08 1.03
C TYR A 202 14.67 11.59 -0.39
N ALA A 203 13.62 12.06 -1.06
CA ALA A 203 13.75 12.62 -2.40
C ALA A 203 12.91 13.87 -2.57
N ILE A 204 13.43 14.81 -3.36
CA ILE A 204 12.74 16.04 -3.75
C ILE A 204 12.40 15.91 -5.23
N TYR A 205 11.11 15.92 -5.55
CA TYR A 205 10.62 15.93 -6.92
C TYR A 205 10.14 17.34 -7.26
N GLU A 206 10.51 17.83 -8.44
CA GLU A 206 10.09 19.14 -8.92
C GLU A 206 9.73 19.06 -10.41
N HIS A 207 8.52 19.50 -10.74
CA HIS A 207 8.05 19.74 -12.10
C HIS A 207 8.01 21.24 -12.33
N LEU A 208 8.79 21.73 -13.30
CA LEU A 208 8.81 23.15 -13.65
C LEU A 208 7.63 23.49 -14.56
N LYS A 209 7.18 24.74 -14.49
CA LYS A 209 6.02 25.24 -15.24
C LYS A 209 6.12 24.92 -16.74
N ASP A 210 7.28 25.15 -17.34
CA ASP A 210 7.45 25.06 -18.79
C ASP A 210 7.67 23.62 -19.29
N TRP A 211 7.55 22.61 -18.42
CA TRP A 211 7.81 21.23 -18.76
C TRP A 211 6.59 20.47 -19.28
N PRO A 212 6.81 19.34 -20.00
CA PRO A 212 5.74 18.56 -20.58
C PRO A 212 4.78 18.00 -19.54
N ALA A 213 3.49 18.04 -19.87
CA ALA A 213 2.46 17.35 -19.13
C ALA A 213 2.73 15.83 -19.07
N PHE A 214 2.55 15.23 -17.89
CA PHE A 214 2.73 13.79 -17.67
C PHE A 214 1.90 13.32 -16.47
N ASN A 215 1.92 12.02 -16.20
CA ASN A 215 1.23 11.41 -15.07
C ASN A 215 2.19 10.52 -14.25
N ILE A 216 1.98 10.45 -12.94
CA ILE A 216 2.65 9.48 -12.04
C ILE A 216 1.60 8.48 -11.54
N ASP A 217 1.86 7.19 -11.76
CA ASP A 217 1.02 6.09 -11.26
C ASP A 217 1.55 5.50 -9.96
N ASN A 218 2.88 5.54 -9.76
CA ASN A 218 3.53 4.96 -8.58
C ASN A 218 4.88 5.63 -8.33
N THR A 219 5.26 5.83 -7.07
CA THR A 219 6.66 6.10 -6.69
C THR A 219 7.01 5.48 -5.35
N ARG A 220 8.22 4.93 -5.26
CA ARG A 220 8.65 4.10 -4.13
C ARG A 220 10.17 4.01 -4.03
N ILE A 221 10.61 3.48 -2.89
CA ILE A 221 11.94 2.87 -2.72
C ILE A 221 11.77 1.35 -2.68
N ALA A 222 12.73 0.64 -3.26
CA ALA A 222 12.84 -0.81 -3.15
C ALA A 222 14.25 -1.21 -2.68
N PHE A 223 14.32 -2.16 -1.77
CA PHE A 223 15.55 -2.87 -1.42
C PHE A 223 15.34 -4.37 -1.58
N LYS A 224 16.32 -5.05 -2.17
CA LYS A 224 16.31 -6.50 -2.39
C LYS A 224 17.41 -7.17 -1.57
N PRO A 225 17.11 -7.57 -0.31
CA PRO A 225 18.04 -8.32 0.49
C PRO A 225 18.41 -9.66 -0.14
N ARG A 226 19.56 -10.20 0.26
CA ARG A 226 20.07 -11.50 -0.15
C ARG A 226 19.04 -12.61 0.06
N LYS A 227 18.60 -13.23 -1.04
CA LYS A 227 17.63 -14.32 -0.96
C LYS A 227 18.17 -15.57 -0.29
N ASP A 228 19.48 -15.76 -0.19
CA ASP A 228 20.06 -16.88 0.55
C ASP A 228 20.00 -16.70 2.07
N LYS A 229 19.90 -15.46 2.57
CA LYS A 229 19.91 -15.13 4.01
C LYS A 229 18.55 -14.70 4.54
N PHE A 230 17.92 -13.73 3.89
CA PHE A 230 16.70 -13.10 4.36
C PHE A 230 15.49 -13.90 3.89
N ARG A 231 15.02 -14.83 4.74
CA ARG A 231 13.97 -15.80 4.40
C ARG A 231 12.64 -15.53 5.09
N TYR A 232 12.63 -14.69 6.13
CA TYR A 232 11.47 -14.47 6.97
C TYR A 232 10.99 -13.03 6.84
N MET A 233 9.79 -12.84 6.31
CA MET A 233 9.17 -11.53 6.11
C MET A 233 8.32 -11.17 7.31
N VAL A 234 8.35 -9.89 7.71
CA VAL A 234 7.50 -9.33 8.75
C VAL A 234 6.88 -8.02 8.26
N VAL A 235 5.55 -8.00 8.13
CA VAL A 235 4.80 -6.79 7.71
C VAL A 235 3.74 -6.34 8.73
N ALA A 236 3.37 -7.22 9.65
CA ALA A 236 2.58 -6.92 10.84
C ALA A 236 2.79 -8.03 11.89
N ASP A 237 2.36 -7.81 13.14
CA ASP A 237 2.49 -8.79 14.22
C ASP A 237 1.89 -10.17 13.83
N GLU A 238 0.72 -10.18 13.19
CA GLU A 238 0.04 -11.42 12.74
C GLU A 238 0.38 -11.80 11.29
N ARG A 239 1.09 -10.94 10.55
CA ARG A 239 1.46 -11.17 9.14
C ARG A 239 2.97 -11.23 8.98
N GLN A 240 3.51 -12.37 9.37
CA GLN A 240 4.92 -12.72 9.26
C GLN A 240 5.09 -14.22 8.98
N ARG A 241 6.07 -14.58 8.14
CA ARG A 241 6.33 -15.97 7.75
C ARG A 241 7.67 -16.16 7.05
N PHE A 242 8.12 -17.41 6.98
CA PHE A 242 9.03 -17.82 5.91
C PHE A 242 8.35 -17.65 4.55
N MET A 243 9.08 -17.07 3.61
CA MET A 243 8.58 -16.77 2.28
C MET A 243 9.14 -17.73 1.24
N PRO A 244 8.35 -18.10 0.22
CA PRO A 244 8.86 -18.81 -0.94
C PRO A 244 9.92 -17.98 -1.66
N LEU A 245 10.82 -18.65 -2.36
CA LEU A 245 11.86 -17.99 -3.14
C LEU A 245 11.30 -17.42 -4.45
N PRO A 246 11.92 -16.35 -5.01
CA PRO A 246 11.58 -15.87 -6.35
C PRO A 246 11.67 -16.95 -7.44
N ASP A 247 12.54 -17.94 -7.25
CA ASP A 247 12.73 -19.04 -8.20
C ASP A 247 11.58 -20.06 -8.19
N ASP A 248 10.84 -20.17 -7.09
CA ASP A 248 9.70 -21.09 -6.96
C ASP A 248 8.53 -20.68 -7.84
N ARG A 249 8.49 -19.40 -8.22
CA ARG A 249 7.46 -18.85 -9.10
C ARG A 249 7.69 -19.15 -10.58
N LYS A 250 8.90 -19.57 -10.96
CA LYS A 250 9.28 -19.81 -12.36
C LYS A 250 8.87 -21.23 -12.79
N PRO A 251 8.40 -21.44 -14.03
CA PRO A 251 8.19 -22.79 -14.55
C PRO A 251 9.49 -23.62 -14.52
N PRO A 252 9.45 -24.92 -14.20
CA PRO A 252 8.25 -25.73 -13.92
C PRO A 252 7.77 -25.69 -12.46
N ARG A 253 8.42 -24.93 -11.57
CA ARG A 253 8.12 -24.88 -10.13
C ARG A 253 6.83 -24.14 -9.82
N GLY A 254 6.54 -23.08 -10.58
CA GLY A 254 5.36 -22.24 -10.43
C GLY A 254 4.53 -22.14 -11.69
N VAL A 255 3.23 -21.92 -11.51
CA VAL A 255 2.26 -21.69 -12.60
C VAL A 255 1.46 -20.43 -12.30
N ALA A 256 1.56 -19.44 -13.18
CA ALA A 256 0.74 -18.24 -13.09
C ALA A 256 -0.76 -18.58 -13.22
N LEU A 257 -1.59 -17.93 -12.42
CA LEU A 257 -3.04 -18.11 -12.41
C LEU A 257 -3.72 -17.03 -13.27
N GLU A 258 -5.05 -16.91 -13.17
CA GLU A 258 -5.83 -15.97 -14.00
C GLU A 258 -5.39 -14.51 -13.80
N TYR A 259 -5.10 -14.13 -12.56
CA TYR A 259 -4.46 -12.86 -12.25
C TYR A 259 -2.92 -13.04 -12.33
N PRO A 260 -2.20 -12.37 -13.25
CA PRO A 260 -0.81 -12.71 -13.56
C PRO A 260 0.18 -12.59 -12.39
N GLU A 261 -0.13 -11.77 -11.39
CA GLU A 261 0.67 -11.64 -10.18
C GLU A 261 0.52 -12.83 -9.22
N ALA A 262 -0.55 -13.62 -9.31
CA ALA A 262 -0.78 -14.80 -8.49
C ALA A 262 -0.14 -16.04 -9.13
N VAL A 263 0.68 -16.76 -8.36
CA VAL A 263 1.39 -17.95 -8.83
C VAL A 263 1.15 -19.12 -7.88
N LEU A 264 0.66 -20.23 -8.41
CA LEU A 264 0.56 -21.50 -7.69
C LEU A 264 1.95 -22.16 -7.64
N LEU A 265 2.38 -22.53 -6.45
CA LEU A 265 3.65 -23.21 -6.19
C LEU A 265 3.46 -24.73 -6.32
N VAL A 266 3.89 -25.30 -7.45
CA VAL A 266 3.72 -26.73 -7.80
C VAL A 266 4.85 -27.59 -7.26
N ASP A 267 6.09 -27.12 -7.41
CA ASP A 267 7.31 -27.81 -6.97
C ASP A 267 8.34 -26.81 -6.41
N PRO A 268 8.01 -26.10 -5.32
CA PRO A 268 8.93 -25.15 -4.69
C PRO A 268 10.18 -25.85 -4.12
N ILE A 269 11.25 -25.09 -3.95
CA ILE A 269 12.51 -25.53 -3.35
C ILE A 269 12.27 -26.00 -1.93
N GLU A 270 11.53 -25.22 -1.13
CA GLU A 270 11.07 -25.60 0.20
C GLU A 270 9.69 -26.32 0.10
N PRO A 271 9.61 -27.64 0.36
CA PRO A 271 8.40 -28.43 0.11
C PRO A 271 7.17 -27.98 0.92
N GLU A 272 7.36 -27.28 2.04
CA GLU A 272 6.23 -26.77 2.83
C GLU A 272 5.36 -25.77 2.07
N PHE A 273 5.88 -25.06 1.07
CA PHE A 273 5.09 -24.10 0.29
C PHE A 273 4.29 -24.73 -0.84
N LYS A 274 4.42 -26.04 -1.06
CA LYS A 274 3.75 -26.74 -2.15
C LYS A 274 2.22 -26.61 -2.01
N GLY A 275 1.58 -26.24 -3.11
CA GLY A 275 0.14 -26.01 -3.20
C GLY A 275 -0.31 -24.62 -2.75
N GLU A 276 0.61 -23.77 -2.28
CA GLU A 276 0.26 -22.38 -1.93
C GLU A 276 0.21 -21.47 -3.15
N VAL A 277 -0.62 -20.43 -3.06
CA VAL A 277 -0.60 -19.30 -3.99
C VAL A 277 0.17 -18.15 -3.36
N ASP A 278 1.19 -17.70 -4.10
CA ASP A 278 2.02 -16.55 -3.75
C ASP A 278 1.63 -15.35 -4.61
N ASP A 279 1.31 -14.23 -3.97
CA ASP A 279 0.95 -12.97 -4.62
C ASP A 279 1.37 -11.78 -3.74
N LYS A 280 2.11 -10.82 -4.32
CA LYS A 280 2.57 -9.62 -3.62
C LYS A 280 1.46 -8.84 -2.92
N TYR A 281 0.24 -8.83 -3.46
CA TYR A 281 -0.86 -8.05 -2.88
C TYR A 281 -1.36 -8.62 -1.54
N GLN A 282 -0.98 -9.85 -1.18
CA GLN A 282 -1.21 -10.42 0.14
C GLN A 282 -0.42 -9.71 1.25
N TYR A 283 0.61 -8.97 0.89
CA TYR A 283 1.47 -8.20 1.82
C TYR A 283 1.14 -6.71 1.81
N GLY A 284 0.00 -6.30 1.23
CA GLY A 284 -0.48 -4.92 1.30
C GLY A 284 -0.94 -4.53 2.70
N CYS A 285 -0.74 -3.29 3.10
CA CYS A 285 -1.12 -2.75 4.41
C CYS A 285 -1.69 -1.34 4.24
N GLU A 286 -2.55 -0.89 5.15
CA GLU A 286 -3.03 0.49 5.17
C GLU A 286 -1.91 1.44 5.59
N SER A 287 -1.90 2.66 5.04
CA SER A 287 -0.83 3.64 5.29
C SER A 287 -0.62 3.89 6.78
N LYS A 288 -1.72 4.02 7.55
CA LYS A 288 -1.68 4.18 9.02
C LYS A 288 -0.94 3.07 9.78
N ASP A 289 -0.88 1.86 9.22
CA ASP A 289 -0.30 0.67 9.87
C ASP A 289 1.10 0.32 9.34
N THR A 290 1.60 1.05 8.33
CA THR A 290 2.89 0.78 7.66
C THR A 290 4.06 1.60 8.17
N ARG A 291 4.22 1.64 9.50
CA ARG A 291 5.31 2.38 10.15
C ARG A 291 6.63 1.62 10.19
N VAL A 292 6.60 0.29 10.27
CA VAL A 292 7.79 -0.55 10.19
C VAL A 292 7.49 -1.92 9.61
N HIS A 293 8.32 -2.37 8.68
CA HIS A 293 8.26 -3.70 8.05
C HIS A 293 9.63 -4.09 7.51
N GLY A 294 9.85 -5.37 7.27
CA GLY A 294 11.17 -5.83 6.85
C GLY A 294 11.35 -7.32 6.78
N TRP A 295 12.61 -7.73 6.86
CA TRP A 295 13.05 -9.10 6.67
C TRP A 295 14.07 -9.51 7.72
N ILE A 296 13.99 -10.77 8.15
CA ILE A 296 14.89 -11.42 9.09
C ILE A 296 15.73 -12.48 8.36
N SER A 297 17.03 -12.42 8.60
CA SER A 297 17.99 -13.50 8.42
C SER A 297 18.16 -14.21 9.76
N ASN A 298 18.17 -15.54 9.76
CA ASN A 298 18.42 -16.33 10.98
C ASN A 298 19.91 -16.64 11.19
N ASP A 299 20.71 -16.64 10.12
CA ASP A 299 22.13 -16.99 10.17
C ASP A 299 23.02 -16.01 9.33
N PRO A 300 23.67 -15.04 9.99
CA PRO A 300 23.48 -14.67 11.41
C PRO A 300 22.10 -13.99 11.62
N PRO A 301 21.62 -13.90 12.89
CA PRO A 301 20.36 -13.25 13.23
C PRO A 301 20.43 -11.73 13.03
N ILE A 302 19.97 -11.27 11.86
CA ILE A 302 19.99 -9.87 11.41
C ILE A 302 18.63 -9.50 10.83
N GLY A 303 18.14 -8.31 11.19
CA GLY A 303 16.95 -7.70 10.60
C GLY A 303 17.32 -6.52 9.72
N ILE A 304 16.61 -6.36 8.59
CA ILE A 304 16.63 -5.15 7.76
C ILE A 304 15.20 -4.61 7.66
N TRP A 305 15.02 -3.35 8.02
CA TRP A 305 13.71 -2.74 8.26
C TRP A 305 13.57 -1.42 7.51
N GLN A 306 12.39 -1.17 6.96
CA GLN A 306 11.96 0.13 6.49
C GLN A 306 11.15 0.78 7.61
N ILE A 307 11.57 1.93 8.12
CA ILE A 307 10.84 2.69 9.13
C ILE A 307 10.36 4.00 8.50
N THR A 308 9.06 4.25 8.61
CA THR A 308 8.40 5.50 8.23
C THR A 308 7.90 6.22 9.47
N ALA A 309 8.54 7.34 9.82
CA ALA A 309 8.18 8.12 11.01
C ALA A 309 6.90 8.95 10.82
N SER A 310 6.61 9.37 9.58
CA SER A 310 5.42 10.15 9.24
C SER A 310 4.87 9.74 7.89
N GLU A 311 3.54 9.76 7.81
CA GLU A 311 2.79 9.46 6.59
C GLU A 311 2.45 10.73 5.78
N GLU A 312 2.91 11.91 6.21
CA GLU A 312 2.42 13.21 5.71
C GLU A 312 2.57 13.42 4.19
N TYR A 313 3.58 12.80 3.61
CA TYR A 313 3.91 12.89 2.19
C TYR A 313 3.25 11.79 1.35
N ARG A 314 2.55 10.82 1.96
CA ARG A 314 1.85 9.77 1.22
C ARG A 314 0.50 10.25 0.70
N SER A 315 -0.01 9.59 -0.34
CA SER A 315 -1.29 9.93 -0.97
C SER A 315 -2.48 9.13 -0.41
N GLY A 316 -3.67 9.70 -0.43
CA GLY A 316 -4.93 8.97 -0.20
C GLY A 316 -5.35 8.75 1.26
N GLY A 317 -4.69 9.41 2.20
CA GLY A 317 -5.05 9.37 3.62
C GLY A 317 -4.76 8.04 4.33
N PRO A 318 -5.22 7.88 5.59
CA PRO A 318 -4.77 6.81 6.49
C PRO A 318 -5.16 5.41 6.00
N LEU A 319 -6.32 5.26 5.37
CA LEU A 319 -6.85 3.97 4.89
C LEU A 319 -6.28 3.55 3.52
N LYS A 320 -5.44 4.38 2.88
CA LYS A 320 -4.87 4.01 1.59
C LYS A 320 -3.98 2.78 1.75
N GLN A 321 -4.33 1.70 1.05
CA GLN A 321 -3.51 0.50 1.00
C GLN A 321 -2.30 0.67 0.08
N VAL A 322 -1.15 0.19 0.56
CA VAL A 322 0.15 0.21 -0.12
C VAL A 322 0.89 -1.12 0.08
N LEU A 323 1.79 -1.46 -0.83
CA LEU A 323 2.64 -2.66 -0.70
C LEU A 323 3.81 -2.36 0.25
N THR A 324 4.08 -3.29 1.17
CA THR A 324 5.28 -3.26 2.04
C THR A 324 6.35 -4.23 1.58
N SER A 325 5.94 -5.33 0.93
CA SER A 325 6.80 -6.39 0.45
C SER A 325 6.44 -6.81 -0.97
N HIS A 326 7.34 -7.56 -1.60
CA HIS A 326 7.09 -8.24 -2.87
C HIS A 326 7.38 -9.74 -2.71
N VAL A 327 7.31 -10.48 -3.82
CA VAL A 327 7.61 -11.92 -3.84
C VAL A 327 9.11 -12.16 -3.62
N GLY A 328 9.45 -13.02 -2.66
CA GLY A 328 10.81 -13.15 -2.12
C GLY A 328 11.31 -11.88 -1.40
N PRO A 329 12.59 -11.84 -0.97
CA PRO A 329 13.13 -10.76 -0.16
C PRO A 329 13.21 -9.46 -0.94
N THR A 330 12.17 -8.67 -0.85
CA THR A 330 12.06 -7.34 -1.44
C THR A 330 11.21 -6.50 -0.51
N SER A 331 11.83 -5.49 0.09
CA SER A 331 11.16 -4.53 0.95
C SER A 331 10.82 -3.28 0.13
N LEU A 332 9.58 -2.82 0.22
CA LEU A 332 9.07 -1.68 -0.53
C LEU A 332 8.61 -0.58 0.42
N THR A 333 8.96 0.66 0.12
CA THR A 333 8.39 1.85 0.76
C THR A 333 7.68 2.66 -0.31
N VAL A 334 6.36 2.51 -0.38
CA VAL A 334 5.53 3.12 -1.42
C VAL A 334 4.96 4.44 -0.92
N PHE A 335 5.32 5.54 -1.59
CA PHE A 335 4.82 6.88 -1.24
C PHE A 335 3.52 7.22 -1.97
N HIS A 336 3.40 6.72 -3.19
CA HIS A 336 2.26 6.96 -4.05
C HIS A 336 1.98 5.71 -4.90
N SER A 337 0.70 5.36 -5.07
CA SER A 337 0.29 4.27 -5.95
C SER A 337 -1.19 4.31 -6.31
N ALA A 338 -1.51 4.04 -7.58
CA ALA A 338 -2.86 3.80 -8.06
C ALA A 338 -3.50 2.47 -7.55
N HIS A 339 -2.78 1.65 -6.79
CA HIS A 339 -3.35 0.43 -6.23
C HIS A 339 -4.54 0.72 -5.29
N TYR A 340 -5.61 -0.10 -5.32
CA TYR A 340 -6.82 0.02 -4.47
C TYR A 340 -7.69 1.26 -4.72
N ALA A 341 -7.42 2.03 -5.77
CA ALA A 341 -8.19 3.23 -6.14
C ALA A 341 -8.22 3.52 -7.65
N GLY A 342 -7.31 2.88 -8.42
CA GLY A 342 -7.25 3.00 -9.86
C GLY A 342 -6.90 4.41 -10.34
N ALA A 343 -7.49 4.80 -11.47
CA ALA A 343 -7.18 6.04 -12.16
C ALA A 343 -7.48 7.32 -11.36
N ALA A 344 -8.33 7.23 -10.32
CA ALA A 344 -8.64 8.34 -9.42
C ALA A 344 -7.43 8.75 -8.57
N MET A 345 -6.46 7.85 -8.37
CA MET A 345 -5.23 8.17 -7.65
C MET A 345 -4.08 8.63 -8.53
N VAL A 346 -4.20 8.62 -9.86
CA VAL A 346 -3.08 9.01 -10.72
C VAL A 346 -2.77 10.50 -10.56
N ILE A 347 -1.51 10.84 -10.24
CA ILE A 347 -1.08 12.25 -10.19
C ILE A 347 -0.96 12.76 -11.62
N ARG A 348 -1.69 13.82 -11.97
CA ARG A 348 -1.71 14.38 -13.33
C ARG A 348 -1.12 15.77 -13.33
N PHE A 349 -0.10 16.01 -14.13
CA PHE A 349 0.52 17.32 -14.29
C PHE A 349 0.14 17.92 -15.64
N GLY A 350 -0.41 19.13 -15.61
CA GLY A 350 -0.66 19.90 -16.83
C GLY A 350 0.61 20.56 -17.37
N SER A 351 0.59 20.97 -18.64
CA SER A 351 1.56 21.94 -19.13
C SER A 351 1.30 23.27 -18.42
N ASN A 352 2.35 23.96 -17.97
CA ASN A 352 2.25 25.17 -17.14
C ASN A 352 1.87 24.94 -15.67
N GLU A 353 1.98 23.73 -15.15
CA GLU A 353 1.77 23.44 -13.73
C GLU A 353 3.12 23.29 -13.00
N ALA A 354 3.49 24.22 -12.11
CA ALA A 354 4.65 24.00 -11.25
C ALA A 354 4.25 23.13 -10.05
N TRP A 355 5.08 22.15 -9.69
CA TRP A 355 4.85 21.31 -8.53
C TRP A 355 6.17 20.89 -7.90
N LYS A 356 6.20 20.84 -6.57
CA LYS A 356 7.36 20.37 -5.82
C LYS A 356 6.92 19.64 -4.56
N LYS A 357 7.54 18.50 -4.27
CA LYS A 357 7.24 17.70 -3.09
C LYS A 357 8.46 16.95 -2.59
N VAL A 358 8.55 16.83 -1.27
CA VAL A 358 9.53 16.00 -0.56
C VAL A 358 8.86 14.72 -0.10
N TYR A 359 9.47 13.58 -0.41
CA TYR A 359 9.08 12.25 0.07
C TYR A 359 10.12 11.73 1.07
N GLY A 360 9.69 11.30 2.26
CA GLY A 360 10.58 10.90 3.35
C GLY A 360 11.00 12.07 4.25
N PRO A 361 12.06 11.92 5.07
CA PRO A 361 12.93 10.74 5.14
C PRO A 361 12.30 9.46 5.69
N VAL A 362 12.70 8.34 5.11
CA VAL A 362 12.46 7.00 5.64
C VAL A 362 13.79 6.41 6.11
N PHE A 363 13.76 5.64 7.19
CA PHE A 363 14.94 5.08 7.83
C PHE A 363 15.11 3.61 7.48
N ILE A 364 16.24 3.26 6.87
CA ILE A 364 16.63 1.88 6.60
C ILE A 364 17.43 1.42 7.82
N HIS A 365 16.74 0.77 8.74
CA HIS A 365 17.29 0.31 10.00
C HIS A 365 17.80 -1.13 9.88
N ILE A 366 18.97 -1.39 10.47
CA ILE A 366 19.54 -2.72 10.57
C ILE A 366 19.78 -3.02 12.06
N ASN A 367 19.41 -4.21 12.50
CA ASN A 367 19.73 -4.69 13.84
C ASN A 367 20.19 -6.15 13.81
N SER A 368 20.81 -6.60 14.90
CA SER A 368 21.24 -7.99 15.06
C SER A 368 21.08 -8.44 16.50
N LEU A 369 21.01 -9.75 16.69
CA LEU A 369 21.06 -10.38 18.01
C LEU A 369 22.30 -11.29 18.12
N PRO A 370 22.69 -11.70 19.34
CA PRO A 370 23.57 -12.85 19.51
C PRO A 370 22.94 -14.13 18.94
N GLU A 371 23.75 -15.06 18.40
CA GLU A 371 23.30 -16.29 17.72
C GLU A 371 22.34 -17.19 18.51
N LYS A 372 22.33 -17.11 19.85
CA LYS A 372 21.51 -17.97 20.72
C LYS A 372 20.15 -17.37 21.07
N GLU A 373 19.87 -16.15 20.63
CA GLU A 373 18.59 -15.49 20.91
C GLU A 373 17.56 -15.81 19.82
N ASP A 374 16.28 -15.74 20.18
CA ASP A 374 15.18 -15.89 19.22
C ASP A 374 15.22 -14.74 18.20
N PRO A 375 15.42 -15.02 16.89
CA PRO A 375 15.44 -14.00 15.85
C PRO A 375 14.17 -13.13 15.80
N LEU A 376 13.02 -13.61 16.29
CA LEU A 376 11.79 -12.82 16.32
C LEU A 376 11.88 -11.60 17.25
N ARG A 377 12.85 -11.54 18.17
CA ARG A 377 13.12 -10.33 18.96
C ARG A 377 13.63 -9.17 18.11
N LEU A 378 14.21 -9.42 16.93
CA LEU A 378 14.62 -8.37 15.99
C LEU A 378 13.43 -7.48 15.60
N TRP A 379 12.24 -8.07 15.46
CA TRP A 379 11.01 -7.34 15.16
C TRP A 379 10.59 -6.41 16.31
N GLN A 380 10.66 -6.88 17.55
CA GLN A 380 10.34 -6.03 18.71
C GLN A 380 11.31 -4.85 18.82
N ASN A 381 12.61 -5.08 18.61
CA ASN A 381 13.59 -4.00 18.59
C ASN A 381 13.36 -3.02 17.43
N ALA A 382 12.92 -3.50 16.27
CA ALA A 382 12.56 -2.63 15.16
C ALA A 382 11.32 -1.75 15.48
N LYS A 383 10.35 -2.26 16.23
CA LYS A 383 9.22 -1.46 16.74
C LYS A 383 9.66 -0.40 17.76
N GLU A 384 10.59 -0.74 18.65
CA GLU A 384 11.20 0.22 19.58
C GLU A 384 11.92 1.34 18.82
N GLN A 385 12.74 1.00 17.82
CA GLN A 385 13.37 1.99 16.96
C GLN A 385 12.34 2.84 16.22
N MET A 386 11.29 2.23 15.66
CA MET A 386 10.21 2.95 14.98
C MET A 386 9.54 3.98 15.90
N ALA A 387 9.28 3.64 17.16
CA ALA A 387 8.71 4.57 18.12
C ALA A 387 9.65 5.77 18.39
N ALA A 388 10.96 5.53 18.48
CA ALA A 388 11.96 6.59 18.62
C ALA A 388 12.03 7.50 17.38
N GLU A 389 11.93 6.94 16.17
CA GLU A 389 11.88 7.70 14.92
C GLU A 389 10.62 8.57 14.85
N VAL A 390 9.45 8.04 15.21
CA VAL A 390 8.18 8.79 15.29
C VAL A 390 8.30 9.95 16.28
N GLN A 391 8.88 9.72 17.46
CA GLN A 391 9.07 10.77 18.47
C GLN A 391 10.05 11.86 18.01
N SER A 392 10.99 11.50 17.15
CA SER A 392 12.00 12.43 16.61
C SER A 392 11.52 13.21 15.38
N TRP A 393 10.34 12.90 14.86
CA TRP A 393 9.76 13.61 13.72
C TRP A 393 9.20 14.98 14.14
N PRO A 394 9.39 16.05 13.34
CA PRO A 394 10.21 16.14 12.12
C PRO A 394 11.70 16.24 12.42
N TYR A 395 12.52 15.58 11.60
CA TYR A 395 13.95 15.54 11.82
C TYR A 395 14.66 16.91 11.66
N ASN A 396 15.64 17.17 12.52
CA ASN A 396 16.46 18.40 12.46
C ASN A 396 17.67 18.29 11.51
N PHE A 397 18.08 17.09 11.12
CA PHE A 397 19.31 16.85 10.34
C PHE A 397 19.23 17.11 8.82
N PRO A 398 18.08 16.96 8.10
CA PRO A 398 18.08 17.11 6.64
C PRO A 398 18.47 18.52 6.22
N ALA A 399 19.52 18.69 5.41
CA ALA A 399 20.05 20.01 5.09
C ALA A 399 19.26 20.75 4.00
N SER A 400 18.40 20.05 3.25
CA SER A 400 17.59 20.69 2.21
C SER A 400 16.61 21.71 2.79
N LYS A 401 16.57 22.91 2.22
CA LYS A 401 15.56 23.94 2.52
C LYS A 401 14.13 23.54 2.14
N ASP A 402 13.99 22.56 1.25
CA ASP A 402 12.68 22.05 0.83
C ASP A 402 12.09 21.11 1.89
N PHE A 403 12.94 20.56 2.79
CA PHE A 403 12.48 19.86 3.98
C PHE A 403 12.17 20.87 5.09
N ILE A 404 10.90 21.09 5.36
CA ILE A 404 10.45 22.08 6.33
C ILE A 404 10.66 21.53 7.75
N LYS A 405 11.37 22.33 8.58
CA LYS A 405 11.75 21.97 9.95
C LYS A 405 10.59 22.11 10.93
N ALA A 406 10.75 21.53 12.13
CA ALA A 406 9.74 21.53 13.18
C ALA A 406 9.29 22.94 13.59
N ASP A 407 10.22 23.88 13.75
CA ASP A 407 9.97 25.28 14.12
C ASP A 407 9.27 26.09 13.01
N GLN A 408 9.18 25.54 11.80
CA GLN A 408 8.52 26.15 10.64
C GLN A 408 7.14 25.55 10.35
N ARG A 409 6.66 24.66 11.22
CA ARG A 409 5.36 24.00 11.13
C ARG A 409 4.40 24.56 12.17
N GLY A 410 3.11 24.30 12.00
CA GLY A 410 2.07 24.69 12.95
C GLY A 410 1.38 23.49 13.58
N THR A 411 0.50 23.79 14.52
CA THR A 411 -0.35 22.83 15.22
C THR A 411 -1.81 23.22 15.06
N VAL A 412 -2.68 22.24 14.87
CA VAL A 412 -4.13 22.43 14.84
C VAL A 412 -4.78 21.51 15.87
N THR A 413 -5.56 22.08 16.77
CA THR A 413 -6.29 21.38 17.83
C THR A 413 -7.78 21.66 17.76
N GLY A 414 -8.57 20.79 18.36
CA GLY A 414 -10.00 20.99 18.53
C GLY A 414 -10.67 19.77 19.14
N THR A 415 -12.00 19.81 19.17
CA THR A 415 -12.83 18.71 19.64
C THR A 415 -13.85 18.37 18.57
N LEU A 416 -13.90 17.11 18.13
CA LEU A 416 -14.97 16.63 17.26
C LEU A 416 -16.05 15.93 18.09
N MET A 417 -17.27 16.40 17.92
CA MET A 417 -18.48 15.85 18.53
C MET A 417 -19.38 15.27 17.44
N ILE A 418 -20.27 14.36 17.82
CA ILE A 418 -21.27 13.76 16.94
C ILE A 418 -22.64 14.11 17.47
N HIS A 419 -23.49 14.65 16.60
CA HIS A 419 -24.90 14.83 16.90
C HIS A 419 -25.74 13.90 16.00
N GLU A 420 -26.26 12.82 16.60
CA GLU A 420 -27.13 11.86 15.94
C GLU A 420 -28.36 11.62 16.83
N ARG A 421 -29.50 12.18 16.42
CA ARG A 421 -30.73 12.30 17.22
C ARG A 421 -31.40 10.98 17.61
N TYR A 422 -31.08 9.87 16.96
CA TYR A 422 -31.58 8.52 17.31
C TYR A 422 -30.60 7.75 18.19
N VAL A 423 -29.37 8.22 18.33
CA VAL A 423 -28.38 7.73 19.30
C VAL A 423 -28.48 8.51 20.61
N SER A 424 -28.53 9.83 20.55
CA SER A 424 -28.57 10.72 21.72
C SER A 424 -29.22 12.07 21.38
N ASN A 425 -29.92 12.67 22.35
CA ASN A 425 -30.43 14.04 22.21
C ASN A 425 -29.32 15.11 22.35
N GLU A 426 -28.23 14.76 23.02
CA GLU A 426 -27.05 15.60 23.20
C GLU A 426 -25.92 15.14 22.29
N SER A 427 -25.04 16.07 21.90
CA SER A 427 -23.82 15.72 21.18
C SER A 427 -22.91 14.84 22.04
N ILE A 428 -22.36 13.79 21.43
CA ILE A 428 -21.44 12.86 22.08
C ILE A 428 -20.03 13.02 21.53
N PRO A 429 -18.97 12.74 22.32
CA PRO A 429 -17.60 12.72 21.82
C PRO A 429 -17.42 11.80 20.60
N ALA A 430 -16.71 12.29 19.57
CA ALA A 430 -16.32 11.49 18.42
C ALA A 430 -15.10 10.60 18.74
N SER A 431 -15.25 9.72 19.72
CA SER A 431 -14.16 8.87 20.22
C SER A 431 -13.52 8.03 19.11
N GLY A 432 -12.19 8.14 18.97
CA GLY A 432 -11.43 7.39 17.97
C GLY A 432 -11.64 7.82 16.52
N ALA A 433 -12.32 8.96 16.29
CA ALA A 433 -12.48 9.57 14.98
C ALA A 433 -11.12 9.84 14.32
N TYR A 434 -11.03 9.61 13.02
CA TYR A 434 -9.89 10.12 12.26
C TYR A 434 -10.22 11.56 11.86
N VAL A 435 -9.37 12.49 12.27
CA VAL A 435 -9.48 13.91 11.90
C VAL A 435 -8.21 14.29 11.16
N GLY A 436 -8.33 14.99 10.05
CA GLY A 436 -7.17 15.32 9.23
C GLY A 436 -7.32 16.51 8.31
N LEU A 437 -6.17 17.06 7.93
CA LEU A 437 -6.02 18.16 7.00
C LEU A 437 -5.53 17.62 5.66
N ALA A 438 -6.20 18.01 4.60
CA ALA A 438 -5.81 17.75 3.21
C ALA A 438 -6.00 19.03 2.39
N LEU A 439 -5.47 19.06 1.16
CA LEU A 439 -5.68 20.22 0.29
C LEU A 439 -7.19 20.49 0.10
N PRO A 440 -7.59 21.76 -0.07
CA PRO A 440 -8.98 22.13 -0.27
C PRO A 440 -9.64 21.37 -1.42
N GLY A 441 -10.85 20.88 -1.17
CA GLY A 441 -11.65 20.17 -2.16
C GLY A 441 -13.01 19.77 -1.60
N GLU A 442 -13.84 19.19 -2.45
CA GLU A 442 -15.17 18.67 -2.09
C GLU A 442 -15.10 17.62 -0.95
N LEU A 443 -16.22 17.37 -0.28
CA LEU A 443 -16.36 16.29 0.70
C LEU A 443 -15.87 14.96 0.11
N GLY A 444 -15.03 14.20 0.84
CA GLY A 444 -14.44 12.95 0.34
C GLY A 444 -13.17 13.09 -0.51
N SER A 445 -12.84 14.30 -1.00
CA SER A 445 -11.72 14.48 -1.94
C SER A 445 -10.35 14.08 -1.38
N TRP A 446 -10.18 14.11 -0.05
CA TRP A 446 -8.95 13.69 0.63
C TRP A 446 -8.54 12.23 0.31
N GLN A 447 -9.51 11.35 0.04
CA GLN A 447 -9.24 9.95 -0.35
C GLN A 447 -8.49 9.83 -1.70
N THR A 448 -8.58 10.88 -2.52
CA THR A 448 -7.96 10.96 -3.85
C THR A 448 -6.90 12.07 -3.96
N GLU A 449 -6.64 12.79 -2.88
CA GLU A 449 -5.59 13.80 -2.86
C GLU A 449 -4.21 13.14 -2.90
N SER A 450 -3.38 13.56 -3.86
CA SER A 450 -2.08 12.95 -4.18
C SER A 450 -0.92 13.91 -4.42
N LYS A 451 -1.21 15.19 -4.70
CA LYS A 451 -0.21 16.22 -4.99
C LYS A 451 0.29 16.90 -3.72
N GLY A 452 -0.61 17.14 -2.77
CA GLY A 452 -0.32 17.80 -1.51
C GLY A 452 0.19 16.86 -0.42
N TYR A 453 0.26 17.43 0.78
CA TYR A 453 0.49 16.71 2.03
C TYR A 453 -0.83 16.49 2.74
N GLN A 454 -0.91 15.45 3.55
CA GLN A 454 -2.06 15.22 4.43
C GLN A 454 -1.59 14.95 5.86
N PHE A 455 -2.34 15.42 6.84
CA PHE A 455 -2.02 15.27 8.26
C PHE A 455 -3.21 14.63 8.94
N TRP A 456 -3.01 13.56 9.70
CA TRP A 456 -4.09 12.80 10.31
C TRP A 456 -3.74 12.43 11.75
N SER A 457 -4.74 12.52 12.63
CA SER A 457 -4.68 12.07 14.01
C SER A 457 -5.95 11.28 14.35
N ARG A 458 -5.91 10.54 15.45
CA ARG A 458 -7.12 9.95 16.03
C ARG A 458 -7.54 10.78 17.24
N ALA A 459 -8.82 11.12 17.29
CA ALA A 459 -9.40 11.77 18.45
C ALA A 459 -9.37 10.83 19.66
N ASP A 460 -9.15 11.39 20.84
CA ASP A 460 -9.18 10.67 22.11
C ASP A 460 -10.62 10.28 22.53
N GLU A 461 -10.78 9.75 23.74
CA GLU A 461 -12.10 9.34 24.26
C GLU A 461 -13.10 10.49 24.43
N ASN A 462 -12.62 11.73 24.51
CA ASN A 462 -13.43 12.95 24.63
C ASN A 462 -13.60 13.68 23.28
N GLY A 463 -13.12 13.09 22.18
CA GLY A 463 -13.20 13.68 20.85
C GLY A 463 -12.13 14.75 20.60
N HIS A 464 -11.19 14.96 21.52
CA HIS A 464 -10.10 15.91 21.33
C HIS A 464 -9.09 15.36 20.34
N PHE A 465 -8.65 16.21 19.41
CA PHE A 465 -7.62 15.86 18.43
C PHE A 465 -6.52 16.93 18.41
N THR A 466 -5.31 16.47 18.08
CA THR A 466 -4.13 17.31 17.86
C THR A 466 -3.45 16.87 16.58
N LEU A 467 -3.35 17.79 15.63
CA LEU A 467 -2.55 17.66 14.42
C LEU A 467 -1.28 18.49 14.61
N GLU A 468 -0.21 17.84 15.04
CA GLU A 468 1.10 18.48 15.22
C GLU A 468 1.90 18.51 13.92
N ASN A 469 2.88 19.42 13.86
CA ASN A 469 3.88 19.45 12.79
C ASN A 469 3.29 19.63 11.38
N VAL A 470 2.16 20.35 11.28
CA VAL A 470 1.46 20.63 10.03
C VAL A 470 2.26 21.63 9.20
N LEU A 471 2.47 21.31 7.92
CA LEU A 471 3.13 22.22 7.00
C LEU A 471 2.30 23.49 6.81
N SER A 472 2.99 24.60 6.52
CA SER A 472 2.29 25.83 6.16
C SER A 472 1.50 25.65 4.87
N GLY A 473 0.26 26.12 4.86
CA GLY A 473 -0.66 25.91 3.75
C GLY A 473 -2.09 26.25 4.10
N ASN A 474 -2.98 26.13 3.12
CA ASN A 474 -4.42 26.24 3.33
C ASN A 474 -5.04 24.86 3.14
N TYR A 475 -5.91 24.44 4.05
CA TYR A 475 -6.39 23.06 4.15
C TYR A 475 -7.90 22.99 4.40
N SER A 476 -8.53 21.94 3.92
CA SER A 476 -9.83 21.49 4.46
C SER A 476 -9.57 20.59 5.67
N LEU A 477 -10.29 20.81 6.77
CA LEU A 477 -10.35 19.88 7.89
C LEU A 477 -11.46 18.87 7.62
N ASN A 478 -11.11 17.59 7.65
CA ASN A 478 -12.01 16.48 7.37
C ASN A 478 -12.03 15.52 8.56
N GLY A 479 -13.08 14.72 8.69
CA GLY A 479 -13.12 13.66 9.68
C GLY A 479 -14.08 12.54 9.34
N TRP A 480 -13.86 11.38 9.92
CA TRP A 480 -14.82 10.27 9.86
C TRP A 480 -14.70 9.45 11.15
N VAL A 481 -15.79 8.80 11.52
CA VAL A 481 -15.90 8.11 12.80
C VAL A 481 -16.45 6.72 12.59
N TYR A 482 -15.84 5.75 13.26
CA TYR A 482 -16.34 4.38 13.33
C TYR A 482 -17.78 4.37 13.85
N ASN A 483 -18.63 3.47 13.33
CA ASN A 483 -20.07 3.39 13.61
C ASN A 483 -20.94 4.52 13.04
N PHE A 484 -20.38 5.41 12.22
CA PHE A 484 -21.16 6.46 11.55
C PHE A 484 -20.87 6.50 10.05
N ILE A 485 -21.94 6.54 9.26
CA ILE A 485 -21.85 6.68 7.80
C ILE A 485 -21.41 8.09 7.39
N SER A 486 -20.92 8.22 6.16
CA SER A 486 -20.46 9.48 5.57
C SER A 486 -19.18 10.02 6.25
N GLU A 487 -18.96 11.32 6.14
CA GLU A 487 -17.81 12.03 6.65
C GLU A 487 -18.13 13.48 6.95
N TYR A 488 -17.32 14.03 7.83
CA TYR A 488 -17.29 15.43 8.22
C TYR A 488 -16.31 16.21 7.35
N GLN A 489 -16.68 17.42 6.97
CA GLN A 489 -15.78 18.44 6.48
C GLN A 489 -16.15 19.75 7.13
N TYR A 490 -15.15 20.48 7.63
CA TYR A 490 -15.35 21.79 8.21
C TYR A 490 -15.64 22.82 7.13
N ASP A 491 -16.61 23.69 7.35
CA ASP A 491 -17.08 24.69 6.37
C ASP A 491 -16.02 25.75 6.03
N ALA A 492 -15.04 25.97 6.92
CA ALA A 492 -13.97 26.94 6.73
C ALA A 492 -12.62 26.26 6.47
N PHE A 493 -11.79 26.94 5.67
CA PHE A 493 -10.41 26.49 5.48
C PHE A 493 -9.54 26.85 6.69
N ILE A 494 -8.60 25.96 7.00
CA ILE A 494 -7.57 26.17 8.01
C ILE A 494 -6.29 26.65 7.32
N THR A 495 -5.92 27.90 7.57
CA THR A 495 -4.64 28.46 7.11
C THR A 495 -3.57 28.29 8.17
N VAL A 496 -2.66 27.36 7.95
CA VAL A 496 -1.51 27.09 8.83
C VAL A 496 -0.33 27.94 8.37
N THR A 497 0.30 28.62 9.33
CA THR A 497 1.52 29.42 9.12
C THR A 497 2.64 28.91 10.03
N PRO A 498 3.92 29.26 9.77
CA PRO A 498 5.04 28.78 10.58
C PRO A 498 4.87 29.15 12.06
N GLY A 499 4.97 28.17 12.96
CA GLY A 499 4.82 28.35 14.40
C GLY A 499 3.39 28.69 14.87
N SER A 500 2.39 28.59 14.00
CA SER A 500 0.99 28.82 14.40
C SER A 500 0.48 27.70 15.31
N ASP A 501 -0.33 28.09 16.28
CA ASP A 501 -1.09 27.18 17.16
C ASP A 501 -2.56 27.58 17.02
N ILE A 502 -3.34 26.72 16.35
CA ILE A 502 -4.71 27.00 15.93
C ILE A 502 -5.64 26.08 16.70
N ASP A 503 -6.52 26.64 17.51
CA ASP A 503 -7.64 25.93 18.11
C ASP A 503 -8.91 26.21 17.30
N VAL A 504 -9.49 25.17 16.69
CA VAL A 504 -10.74 25.27 15.92
C VAL A 504 -11.99 25.12 16.82
N GLY A 505 -11.80 24.94 18.12
CA GLY A 505 -12.85 24.79 19.10
C GLY A 505 -13.60 23.47 18.98
N GLU A 506 -14.86 23.50 19.38
CA GLU A 506 -15.77 22.37 19.26
C GLU A 506 -16.42 22.36 17.87
N LEU A 507 -16.28 21.24 17.18
CA LEU A 507 -16.87 20.95 15.88
C LEU A 507 -17.93 19.86 16.05
N VAL A 508 -19.05 19.99 15.34
CA VAL A 508 -20.15 19.01 15.39
C VAL A 508 -20.31 18.35 14.04
N PHE A 509 -20.16 17.03 13.99
CA PHE A 509 -20.52 16.20 12.86
C PHE A 509 -21.97 15.72 13.03
N GLU A 510 -22.81 15.98 12.03
CA GLU A 510 -24.17 15.44 11.94
C GLU A 510 -24.23 14.35 10.84
N PRO A 511 -24.07 13.06 11.20
CA PRO A 511 -24.21 11.98 10.25
C PRO A 511 -25.56 12.01 9.54
N PRO A 512 -25.63 11.72 8.22
CA PRO A 512 -26.89 11.74 7.48
C PRO A 512 -27.98 10.89 8.13
N ARG A 513 -29.11 11.53 8.44
CA ARG A 513 -30.27 10.90 9.07
C ARG A 513 -31.56 11.63 8.71
N ASP A 514 -32.45 10.96 7.98
CA ASP A 514 -33.76 11.49 7.59
C ASP A 514 -34.86 10.95 8.50
N GLY A 515 -34.78 9.70 8.97
CA GLY A 515 -35.76 9.15 9.90
C GLY A 515 -35.31 7.88 10.63
N PRO A 516 -36.21 7.22 11.39
CA PRO A 516 -35.84 6.08 12.23
C PRO A 516 -35.32 4.93 11.37
N THR A 517 -34.28 4.24 11.85
CA THR A 517 -33.80 2.98 11.23
C THR A 517 -34.91 1.93 11.29
N LEU A 518 -35.28 1.37 10.15
CA LEU A 518 -36.15 0.19 10.09
C LEU A 518 -35.32 -1.09 10.19
N TRP A 519 -34.19 -1.13 9.50
CA TRP A 519 -33.19 -2.19 9.57
C TRP A 519 -31.86 -1.70 9.00
N GLU A 520 -30.79 -2.43 9.34
CA GLU A 520 -29.43 -2.18 8.89
C GLU A 520 -28.65 -3.50 8.72
N ILE A 521 -27.61 -3.47 7.89
CA ILE A 521 -26.75 -4.61 7.54
C ILE A 521 -25.30 -4.13 7.53
N GLY A 522 -24.44 -4.79 8.32
CA GLY A 522 -23.01 -4.45 8.47
C GLY A 522 -22.70 -3.47 9.60
N ILE A 523 -21.48 -2.96 9.60
CA ILE A 523 -20.95 -1.98 10.54
C ILE A 523 -20.30 -0.86 9.73
N PRO A 524 -20.67 0.42 9.89
CA PRO A 524 -20.09 1.49 9.09
C PRO A 524 -18.68 1.81 9.59
N ASP A 525 -17.70 1.14 9.01
CA ASP A 525 -16.27 1.25 9.32
C ASP A 525 -15.36 1.39 8.10
N ARG A 526 -15.98 1.54 6.93
CA ARG A 526 -15.39 1.68 5.59
C ARG A 526 -14.76 0.38 5.06
N THR A 527 -15.05 -0.77 5.68
CA THR A 527 -14.54 -2.08 5.27
C THR A 527 -15.67 -3.06 5.04
N ALA A 528 -15.37 -4.21 4.41
CA ALA A 528 -16.30 -5.32 4.28
C ALA A 528 -15.93 -6.51 5.19
N ALA A 529 -15.12 -6.27 6.23
CA ALA A 529 -14.40 -7.31 6.96
C ALA A 529 -15.28 -8.14 7.90
N GLU A 530 -16.43 -7.61 8.30
CA GLU A 530 -17.42 -8.25 9.15
C GLU A 530 -18.35 -9.22 8.41
N PHE A 531 -18.42 -9.10 7.08
CA PHE A 531 -19.26 -9.94 6.23
C PHE A 531 -18.69 -11.35 6.03
N TYR A 532 -19.50 -12.24 5.45
CA TYR A 532 -19.12 -13.63 5.26
C TYR A 532 -18.04 -13.80 4.18
N VAL A 533 -16.82 -14.03 4.63
CA VAL A 533 -15.69 -14.49 3.80
C VAL A 533 -15.65 -16.03 3.82
N PRO A 534 -15.81 -16.72 2.68
CA PRO A 534 -15.85 -18.18 2.63
C PRO A 534 -14.46 -18.80 2.86
N ASP A 535 -14.42 -20.10 3.11
CA ASP A 535 -13.16 -20.84 3.07
C ASP A 535 -12.63 -20.92 1.62
N PRO A 536 -11.29 -20.83 1.42
CA PRO A 536 -10.69 -20.91 0.10
C PRO A 536 -10.80 -22.32 -0.48
N SER A 537 -10.66 -22.43 -1.80
CA SER A 537 -10.48 -23.71 -2.47
C SER A 537 -9.22 -24.41 -1.91
N PRO A 538 -9.29 -25.71 -1.54
CA PRO A 538 -8.11 -26.45 -1.07
C PRO A 538 -6.94 -26.47 -2.06
N LYS A 539 -7.20 -26.17 -3.33
CA LYS A 539 -6.18 -26.07 -4.39
C LYS A 539 -5.30 -24.83 -4.30
N PHE A 540 -5.77 -23.78 -3.62
CA PHE A 540 -5.17 -22.44 -3.66
C PHE A 540 -4.90 -21.85 -2.26
N ILE A 541 -4.82 -22.70 -1.23
CA ILE A 541 -4.62 -22.27 0.16
C ILE A 541 -3.28 -21.57 0.30
N ASN A 542 -3.27 -20.33 0.80
CA ASN A 542 -2.10 -19.75 1.43
C ASN A 542 -2.17 -19.99 2.94
N LYS A 543 -1.18 -20.69 3.50
CA LYS A 543 -1.22 -21.13 4.91
C LYS A 543 -1.12 -19.99 5.91
N LEU A 544 -0.62 -18.82 5.50
CA LEU A 544 -0.56 -17.62 6.35
C LEU A 544 -1.95 -17.16 6.80
N PHE A 545 -2.97 -17.35 5.95
CA PHE A 545 -4.30 -16.79 6.17
C PHE A 545 -5.35 -17.83 6.58
N VAL A 546 -4.91 -19.01 7.07
CA VAL A 546 -5.81 -20.00 7.66
C VAL A 546 -6.10 -19.61 9.10
N ASN A 547 -7.38 -19.59 9.51
CA ASN A 547 -7.81 -19.14 10.84
C ASN A 547 -7.30 -17.73 11.22
N HIS A 548 -7.19 -16.84 10.23
CA HIS A 548 -6.63 -15.50 10.38
C HIS A 548 -7.72 -14.43 10.16
N SER A 549 -7.61 -13.25 10.79
CA SER A 549 -8.53 -12.12 10.59
C SER A 549 -8.59 -11.69 9.12
N ASP A 550 -7.41 -11.57 8.49
CA ASP A 550 -7.22 -11.33 7.07
C ASP A 550 -7.45 -12.55 6.16
N LYS A 551 -8.34 -13.49 6.53
CA LYS A 551 -8.65 -14.64 5.64
C LYS A 551 -9.19 -14.22 4.27
N PHE A 552 -9.70 -12.99 4.13
CA PHE A 552 -10.06 -12.38 2.84
C PHE A 552 -8.88 -12.24 1.86
N ARG A 553 -7.63 -12.45 2.32
CA ARG A 553 -6.43 -12.42 1.48
C ARG A 553 -6.13 -13.72 0.75
N GLN A 554 -6.99 -14.73 0.88
CA GLN A 554 -6.85 -15.99 0.15
C GLN A 554 -7.20 -15.78 -1.33
N TYR A 555 -6.43 -16.43 -2.22
CA TYR A 555 -6.70 -16.39 -3.65
C TYR A 555 -7.98 -17.16 -3.99
N GLY A 556 -8.77 -16.64 -4.94
CA GLY A 556 -9.91 -17.34 -5.52
C GLY A 556 -11.21 -17.27 -4.71
N LEU A 557 -11.26 -16.45 -3.66
CA LEU A 557 -12.46 -16.33 -2.82
C LEU A 557 -13.69 -15.83 -3.60
N TRP A 558 -13.51 -15.00 -4.63
CA TRP A 558 -14.60 -14.55 -5.50
C TRP A 558 -15.29 -15.70 -6.24
N GLU A 559 -14.53 -16.73 -6.65
CA GLU A 559 -15.11 -17.88 -7.37
C GLU A 559 -16.03 -18.72 -6.48
N ARG A 560 -15.82 -18.68 -5.16
CA ARG A 560 -16.66 -19.39 -4.19
C ARG A 560 -18.12 -18.94 -4.24
N TYR A 561 -18.39 -17.73 -4.73
CA TYR A 561 -19.77 -17.24 -4.88
C TYR A 561 -20.60 -18.16 -5.79
N ALA A 562 -20.07 -18.56 -6.95
CA ALA A 562 -20.80 -19.43 -7.88
C ALA A 562 -21.03 -20.85 -7.33
N GLU A 563 -20.17 -21.31 -6.41
CA GLU A 563 -20.34 -22.61 -5.74
C GLU A 563 -21.43 -22.58 -4.67
N LEU A 564 -21.53 -21.48 -3.93
CA LEU A 564 -22.56 -21.27 -2.90
C LEU A 564 -23.92 -20.90 -3.50
N TYR A 565 -23.90 -20.20 -4.63
CA TYR A 565 -25.08 -19.63 -5.29
C TYR A 565 -25.20 -20.11 -6.76
N PRO A 566 -25.24 -21.42 -7.04
CA PRO A 566 -25.08 -21.96 -8.40
C PRO A 566 -26.26 -21.71 -9.35
N LYS A 567 -27.43 -21.33 -8.82
CA LYS A 567 -28.67 -21.16 -9.59
C LYS A 567 -29.38 -19.85 -9.33
N GLU A 568 -29.35 -19.42 -8.07
CA GLU A 568 -30.02 -18.23 -7.56
C GLU A 568 -28.99 -17.41 -6.80
N ASP A 569 -29.23 -16.10 -6.72
CA ASP A 569 -28.37 -15.16 -6.00
C ASP A 569 -28.78 -15.03 -4.53
N LEU A 570 -27.91 -14.37 -3.76
CA LEU A 570 -28.07 -14.14 -2.33
C LEU A 570 -29.43 -13.53 -1.97
N VAL A 571 -30.09 -14.12 -0.97
CA VAL A 571 -31.31 -13.58 -0.35
C VAL A 571 -31.03 -13.36 1.13
N TYR A 572 -31.17 -12.12 1.58
CA TYR A 572 -31.02 -11.72 2.97
C TYR A 572 -32.41 -11.34 3.51
N THR A 573 -32.90 -12.07 4.51
CA THR A 573 -34.18 -11.78 5.15
C THR A 573 -33.95 -11.05 6.47
N VAL A 574 -34.38 -9.80 6.56
CA VAL A 574 -34.29 -8.98 7.78
C VAL A 574 -34.92 -9.72 8.96
N ASP A 575 -34.32 -9.59 10.14
CA ASP A 575 -34.64 -10.29 11.40
C ASP A 575 -34.40 -11.81 11.42
N HIS A 576 -33.99 -12.42 10.30
CA HIS A 576 -33.74 -13.85 10.20
C HIS A 576 -32.30 -14.20 9.78
N SER A 577 -31.73 -13.45 8.84
CA SER A 577 -30.37 -13.63 8.33
C SER A 577 -29.33 -12.92 9.21
N ASP A 578 -28.14 -13.50 9.31
CA ASP A 578 -26.97 -12.95 10.01
C ASP A 578 -25.94 -12.46 8.98
N TYR A 579 -25.66 -11.16 8.91
CA TYR A 579 -24.74 -10.63 7.88
C TYR A 579 -23.33 -11.20 7.97
N LYS A 580 -22.92 -11.74 9.13
CA LYS A 580 -21.61 -12.39 9.30
C LYS A 580 -21.53 -13.76 8.62
N LYS A 581 -22.69 -14.34 8.28
CA LYS A 581 -22.82 -15.70 7.71
C LYS A 581 -23.52 -15.73 6.36
N ASP A 582 -24.54 -14.90 6.21
CA ASP A 582 -25.50 -14.95 5.11
C ASP A 582 -25.31 -13.80 4.11
N TRP A 583 -24.44 -12.83 4.42
CA TRP A 583 -24.06 -11.75 3.51
C TRP A 583 -22.63 -11.98 3.00
N PHE A 584 -22.49 -12.39 1.75
CA PHE A 584 -21.19 -12.66 1.15
C PHE A 584 -20.37 -11.35 1.07
N PHE A 585 -19.07 -11.40 1.36
CA PHE A 585 -18.25 -10.19 1.51
C PHE A 585 -18.13 -9.31 0.23
N ALA A 586 -18.36 -9.89 -0.95
CA ALA A 586 -18.27 -9.20 -2.23
C ALA A 586 -19.40 -9.61 -3.20
N GLN A 587 -20.21 -8.65 -3.65
CA GLN A 587 -21.12 -8.88 -4.77
C GLN A 587 -20.34 -8.91 -6.06
N VAL A 588 -20.08 -10.13 -6.55
CA VAL A 588 -19.32 -10.43 -7.75
C VAL A 588 -20.22 -11.04 -8.82
N ASN A 589 -19.71 -11.16 -10.04
CA ASN A 589 -20.36 -11.92 -11.09
C ASN A 589 -20.41 -13.42 -10.77
N ARG A 590 -21.47 -14.10 -11.20
CA ARG A 590 -21.56 -15.56 -11.14
C ARG A 590 -20.97 -16.16 -12.42
N LYS A 591 -19.96 -17.01 -12.26
CA LYS A 591 -19.46 -17.88 -13.34
C LYS A 591 -20.49 -18.97 -13.65
N ILE A 592 -20.89 -19.12 -14.91
CA ILE A 592 -21.95 -20.06 -15.31
C ILE A 592 -21.45 -21.25 -16.14
N ASP A 593 -20.20 -21.21 -16.61
CA ASP A 593 -19.57 -22.32 -17.34
C ASP A 593 -18.03 -22.31 -17.20
N ASP A 594 -17.39 -23.36 -17.71
CA ASP A 594 -15.93 -23.53 -17.73
C ASP A 594 -15.24 -22.66 -18.82
N ASN A 595 -16.02 -22.00 -19.69
CA ASN A 595 -15.50 -21.12 -20.74
C ASN A 595 -15.32 -19.68 -20.24
N ASN A 596 -15.34 -19.47 -18.91
CA ASN A 596 -15.24 -18.15 -18.29
C ASN A 596 -16.36 -17.19 -18.73
N THR A 597 -17.58 -17.72 -18.92
CA THR A 597 -18.78 -16.90 -19.07
C THR A 597 -19.29 -16.48 -17.69
N TYR A 598 -19.57 -15.19 -17.54
CA TYR A 598 -20.03 -14.57 -16.31
C TYR A 598 -21.40 -13.92 -16.54
N VAL A 599 -22.21 -13.84 -15.48
CA VAL A 599 -23.45 -13.07 -15.46
C VAL A 599 -23.46 -12.18 -14.23
N GLY A 600 -24.06 -10.98 -14.37
CA GLY A 600 -24.33 -10.09 -13.24
C GLY A 600 -25.23 -10.76 -12.21
N THR A 601 -25.17 -10.30 -10.96
CA THR A 601 -25.88 -10.91 -9.83
C THR A 601 -26.88 -9.93 -9.22
N THR A 602 -28.03 -10.46 -8.78
CA THR A 602 -29.08 -9.66 -8.13
C THR A 602 -29.36 -10.17 -6.73
N TRP A 603 -28.86 -9.45 -5.72
CA TRP A 603 -29.12 -9.78 -4.33
C TRP A 603 -30.48 -9.23 -3.89
N LYS A 604 -31.15 -9.96 -3.00
CA LYS A 604 -32.47 -9.57 -2.47
C LYS A 604 -32.35 -9.27 -0.98
N ILE A 605 -32.90 -8.15 -0.55
CA ILE A 605 -33.15 -7.85 0.86
C ILE A 605 -34.66 -7.91 1.08
N GLU A 606 -35.12 -8.92 1.80
CA GLU A 606 -36.53 -9.14 2.13
C GLU A 606 -36.82 -8.63 3.53
N PHE A 607 -37.86 -7.81 3.68
CA PHE A 607 -38.24 -7.20 4.95
C PHE A 607 -39.75 -6.99 5.02
N LYS A 608 -40.26 -6.70 6.23
CA LYS A 608 -41.68 -6.44 6.46
C LYS A 608 -41.92 -5.00 6.89
N ILE A 609 -42.99 -4.40 6.38
CA ILE A 609 -43.54 -3.15 6.88
C ILE A 609 -45.04 -3.34 7.08
N ASP A 610 -45.53 -3.23 8.31
CA ASP A 610 -46.95 -3.45 8.62
C ASP A 610 -47.85 -2.37 8.03
N SER A 611 -47.41 -1.10 8.09
CA SER A 611 -48.16 0.05 7.59
C SER A 611 -47.19 1.05 6.94
N PRO A 612 -46.94 0.93 5.63
CA PRO A 612 -46.09 1.88 4.93
C PRO A 612 -46.79 3.24 4.80
N ASP A 613 -46.07 4.32 5.05
CA ASP A 613 -46.55 5.66 4.72
C ASP A 613 -46.41 5.89 3.21
N THR A 614 -47.50 5.67 2.49
CA THR A 614 -47.56 5.82 1.03
C THR A 614 -47.30 7.23 0.50
N HIS A 615 -47.33 8.26 1.37
CA HIS A 615 -47.01 9.65 1.00
C HIS A 615 -45.60 10.07 1.43
N GLY A 616 -44.97 9.29 2.31
CA GLY A 616 -43.63 9.52 2.81
C GLY A 616 -42.54 9.12 1.81
N THR A 617 -41.31 9.56 2.10
CA THR A 617 -40.11 9.12 1.39
C THR A 617 -39.21 8.37 2.37
N TYR A 618 -38.92 7.11 2.05
CA TYR A 618 -37.96 6.28 2.79
C TYR A 618 -36.57 6.53 2.21
N LYS A 619 -35.51 6.41 3.03
CA LYS A 619 -34.13 6.56 2.57
C LYS A 619 -33.37 5.25 2.70
N LEU A 620 -32.88 4.72 1.59
CA LEU A 620 -31.92 3.63 1.59
C LEU A 620 -30.50 4.21 1.51
N ARG A 621 -29.73 4.05 2.58
CA ARG A 621 -28.32 4.43 2.66
C ARG A 621 -27.46 3.26 2.19
N LEU A 622 -26.56 3.53 1.25
CA LEU A 622 -25.64 2.56 0.68
C LEU A 622 -24.22 3.06 0.83
N ALA A 623 -23.48 2.48 1.78
CA ALA A 623 -22.05 2.68 1.93
C ALA A 623 -21.30 1.51 1.30
N LEU A 624 -20.37 1.80 0.40
CA LEU A 624 -19.53 0.81 -0.28
C LEU A 624 -18.08 0.96 0.20
N ALA A 625 -17.49 -0.15 0.65
CA ALA A 625 -16.08 -0.23 1.00
C ALA A 625 -15.17 -0.19 -0.24
N THR A 626 -15.65 -0.69 -1.39
CA THR A 626 -14.93 -0.63 -2.67
C THR A 626 -15.85 -0.93 -3.85
N ALA A 627 -15.43 -0.54 -5.05
CA ALA A 627 -16.03 -1.00 -6.30
C ALA A 627 -14.96 -1.24 -7.38
N HIS A 628 -15.17 -2.26 -8.22
CA HIS A 628 -14.34 -2.49 -9.39
C HIS A 628 -15.20 -2.72 -10.63
N ALA A 629 -15.22 -1.73 -11.51
CA ALA A 629 -15.94 -1.74 -12.79
C ALA A 629 -17.43 -2.13 -12.67
N ALA A 630 -18.05 -1.90 -11.52
CA ALA A 630 -19.39 -2.35 -11.22
C ALA A 630 -20.41 -1.24 -11.50
N GLU A 631 -21.64 -1.62 -11.82
CA GLU A 631 -22.80 -0.74 -11.80
C GLU A 631 -23.81 -1.35 -10.85
N LEU A 632 -24.20 -0.62 -9.80
CA LEU A 632 -25.23 -1.02 -8.86
C LEU A 632 -26.55 -0.39 -9.28
N GLN A 633 -27.58 -1.22 -9.44
CA GLN A 633 -28.95 -0.80 -9.65
C GLN A 633 -29.82 -1.24 -8.48
N VAL A 634 -30.73 -0.35 -8.06
CA VAL A 634 -31.70 -0.61 -6.99
C VAL A 634 -33.10 -0.67 -7.58
N ARG A 635 -33.86 -1.73 -7.26
CA ARG A 635 -35.29 -1.87 -7.54
C ARG A 635 -36.04 -2.26 -6.27
N VAL A 636 -37.33 -1.99 -6.23
CA VAL A 636 -38.19 -2.30 -5.07
C VAL A 636 -39.41 -3.08 -5.57
N ASN A 637 -39.71 -4.21 -4.94
CA ASN A 637 -40.86 -5.11 -5.15
C ASN A 637 -41.02 -5.75 -6.54
N ASP A 638 -40.64 -5.08 -7.63
CA ASP A 638 -40.59 -5.63 -8.98
C ASP A 638 -39.17 -5.61 -9.56
N ALA A 639 -38.54 -6.78 -9.61
CA ALA A 639 -37.21 -6.95 -10.18
C ALA A 639 -37.17 -6.72 -11.70
N GLN A 640 -38.32 -6.81 -12.39
CA GLN A 640 -38.42 -6.73 -13.85
C GLN A 640 -38.72 -5.32 -14.36
N THR A 641 -38.89 -4.34 -13.46
CA THR A 641 -39.10 -2.95 -13.85
C THR A 641 -37.90 -2.48 -14.70
N VAL A 642 -38.20 -1.98 -15.91
CA VAL A 642 -37.19 -1.61 -16.92
C VAL A 642 -36.26 -0.52 -16.38
N THR A 643 -36.83 0.51 -15.75
CA THR A 643 -36.06 1.62 -15.16
C THR A 643 -35.79 1.31 -13.69
N PRO A 644 -34.53 1.14 -13.26
CA PRO A 644 -34.25 1.01 -11.84
C PRO A 644 -34.58 2.32 -11.11
N LEU A 645 -34.94 2.21 -9.83
CA LEU A 645 -35.18 3.37 -8.98
C LEU A 645 -33.90 4.21 -8.83
N PHE A 646 -32.75 3.54 -8.79
CA PHE A 646 -31.44 4.17 -8.72
C PHE A 646 -30.40 3.36 -9.51
N THR A 647 -29.44 4.04 -10.11
CA THR A 647 -28.23 3.44 -10.68
C THR A 647 -27.03 4.31 -10.34
N THR A 648 -25.91 3.68 -9.99
CA THR A 648 -24.62 4.38 -9.83
C THR A 648 -23.97 4.72 -11.18
N GLY A 649 -24.43 4.12 -12.28
CA GLY A 649 -23.60 3.92 -13.46
C GLY A 649 -22.35 3.09 -13.15
N VAL A 650 -21.44 2.95 -14.11
CA VAL A 650 -20.19 2.20 -13.89
C VAL A 650 -19.25 2.99 -12.98
N ILE A 651 -18.97 2.44 -11.80
CA ILE A 651 -18.10 2.98 -10.76
C ILE A 651 -16.90 2.06 -10.49
N GLY A 652 -15.93 2.59 -9.74
CA GLY A 652 -14.78 1.82 -9.28
C GLY A 652 -13.53 1.98 -10.16
N LYS A 653 -12.76 0.89 -10.23
CA LYS A 653 -11.37 0.70 -10.74
C LYS A 653 -10.36 0.44 -9.61
N ASP A 654 -10.86 0.16 -8.41
CA ASP A 654 -10.05 -0.04 -7.22
C ASP A 654 -9.19 -1.33 -7.33
N ASN A 655 -9.72 -2.37 -7.98
CA ASN A 655 -9.11 -3.71 -8.14
C ASN A 655 -8.92 -4.47 -6.81
N THR A 656 -9.69 -4.11 -5.78
CA THR A 656 -9.59 -4.71 -4.45
C THR A 656 -9.78 -6.24 -4.47
N ILE A 657 -10.78 -6.74 -5.22
CA ILE A 657 -11.11 -8.18 -5.32
C ILE A 657 -9.91 -8.99 -5.83
N ALA A 658 -9.31 -8.56 -6.96
CA ALA A 658 -8.15 -9.24 -7.55
C ALA A 658 -6.87 -9.10 -6.72
N ARG A 659 -6.83 -8.12 -5.82
CA ARG A 659 -5.65 -7.76 -5.02
C ARG A 659 -5.83 -8.05 -3.54
N HIS A 660 -6.67 -9.04 -3.21
CA HIS A 660 -6.77 -9.60 -1.87
C HIS A 660 -7.10 -8.55 -0.80
N GLY A 661 -7.79 -7.47 -1.17
CA GLY A 661 -8.18 -6.41 -0.23
C GLY A 661 -9.62 -6.59 0.25
N ILE A 662 -9.98 -5.86 1.31
CA ILE A 662 -11.35 -5.84 1.87
C ILE A 662 -12.01 -4.45 1.82
N HIS A 663 -11.30 -3.48 1.24
CA HIS A 663 -11.78 -2.12 0.98
C HIS A 663 -10.91 -1.44 -0.09
N GLY A 664 -11.32 -0.25 -0.54
CA GLY A 664 -10.72 0.56 -1.58
C GLY A 664 -11.11 2.01 -1.36
N LEU A 665 -11.69 2.67 -2.36
CA LEU A 665 -12.28 4.00 -2.16
C LEU A 665 -13.69 3.87 -1.57
N TYR A 666 -13.92 4.55 -0.45
CA TYR A 666 -15.24 4.64 0.17
C TYR A 666 -16.19 5.44 -0.70
N ARG A 667 -17.42 4.93 -0.89
CA ARG A 667 -18.48 5.62 -1.66
C ARG A 667 -19.79 5.55 -0.89
N PHE A 668 -20.48 6.67 -0.80
CA PHE A 668 -21.75 6.78 -0.09
C PHE A 668 -22.85 7.27 -1.01
N TYR A 669 -23.99 6.58 -1.00
CA TYR A 669 -25.18 6.95 -1.76
C TYR A 669 -26.40 6.96 -0.84
N SER A 670 -27.33 7.86 -1.14
CA SER A 670 -28.65 7.93 -0.52
C SER A 670 -29.70 7.79 -1.61
N VAL A 671 -30.52 6.74 -1.52
CA VAL A 671 -31.58 6.44 -2.49
C VAL A 671 -32.94 6.75 -1.88
N ASP A 672 -33.72 7.55 -2.59
CA ASP A 672 -35.07 7.91 -2.18
C ASP A 672 -36.04 6.85 -2.68
N ILE A 673 -36.75 6.21 -1.76
CA ILE A 673 -37.79 5.22 -2.05
C ILE A 673 -39.15 5.87 -1.73
N PRO A 674 -39.96 6.19 -2.76
CA PRO A 674 -41.32 6.66 -2.53
C PRO A 674 -42.11 5.59 -1.77
N GLY A 675 -42.84 6.00 -0.72
CA GLY A 675 -43.65 5.06 0.05
C GLY A 675 -44.73 4.34 -0.76
N SER A 676 -45.13 4.90 -1.91
CA SER A 676 -46.02 4.27 -2.88
C SER A 676 -45.44 3.02 -3.57
N GLU A 677 -44.12 2.85 -3.55
CA GLU A 677 -43.42 1.65 -4.05
C GLU A 677 -43.44 0.51 -3.02
N LEU A 678 -43.83 0.78 -1.77
CA LEU A 678 -43.87 -0.17 -0.67
C LEU A 678 -45.30 -0.65 -0.41
N VAL A 679 -45.43 -1.90 0.02
CA VAL A 679 -46.73 -2.54 0.33
C VAL A 679 -46.78 -2.98 1.79
N ALA A 680 -47.98 -3.07 2.35
CA ALA A 680 -48.16 -3.67 3.67
C ALA A 680 -47.78 -5.17 3.62
N GLY A 681 -46.98 -5.60 4.60
CA GLY A 681 -46.43 -6.95 4.65
C GLY A 681 -45.03 -7.03 4.01
N ASN A 682 -44.81 -8.04 3.17
CA ASN A 682 -43.49 -8.35 2.62
C ASN A 682 -43.10 -7.38 1.51
N ASN A 683 -41.88 -6.87 1.59
CA ASN A 683 -41.23 -6.06 0.57
C ASN A 683 -39.87 -6.66 0.22
N THR A 684 -39.37 -6.34 -0.97
CA THR A 684 -38.04 -6.75 -1.41
C THR A 684 -37.32 -5.58 -2.06
N ILE A 685 -36.09 -5.31 -1.61
CA ILE A 685 -35.14 -4.47 -2.34
C ILE A 685 -34.21 -5.39 -3.14
N PHE A 686 -34.05 -5.10 -4.43
CA PHE A 686 -33.13 -5.79 -5.32
C PHE A 686 -31.89 -4.92 -5.54
N LEU A 687 -30.72 -5.48 -5.24
CA LEU A 687 -29.41 -4.89 -5.52
C LEU A 687 -28.78 -5.65 -6.68
N THR A 688 -28.85 -5.09 -7.89
CA THR A 688 -28.31 -5.72 -9.10
C THR A 688 -26.97 -5.10 -9.45
N GLN A 689 -25.93 -5.95 -9.49
CA GLN A 689 -24.68 -5.64 -10.19
C GLN A 689 -24.85 -6.11 -11.64
N THR A 690 -24.80 -5.19 -12.61
CA THR A 690 -25.16 -5.51 -14.01
C THR A 690 -23.99 -5.80 -14.94
N ASN A 691 -22.76 -5.40 -14.57
CA ASN A 691 -21.60 -5.52 -15.44
C ASN A 691 -20.94 -6.91 -15.34
N ASP A 692 -21.16 -7.74 -16.34
CA ASP A 692 -20.72 -9.13 -16.40
C ASP A 692 -19.32 -9.36 -17.00
N HIS A 693 -18.53 -8.31 -17.23
CA HIS A 693 -17.26 -8.39 -17.99
C HIS A 693 -16.05 -8.94 -17.21
N GLY A 694 -16.23 -10.05 -16.48
CA GLY A 694 -15.13 -10.83 -15.91
C GLY A 694 -15.24 -11.14 -14.41
N PRO A 695 -14.29 -11.92 -13.85
CA PRO A 695 -14.37 -12.46 -12.49
C PRO A 695 -14.18 -11.43 -11.38
N PHE A 696 -13.48 -10.33 -11.66
CA PHE A 696 -13.10 -9.34 -10.66
C PHE A 696 -14.03 -8.14 -10.59
N VAL A 697 -15.07 -8.13 -11.43
CA VAL A 697 -16.07 -7.06 -11.41
C VAL A 697 -16.97 -7.28 -10.22
N GLY A 698 -17.13 -6.24 -9.40
CA GLY A 698 -17.96 -6.35 -8.21
C GLY A 698 -17.87 -5.18 -7.25
N ILE A 699 -18.61 -5.33 -6.16
CA ILE A 699 -18.80 -4.35 -5.10
C ILE A 699 -18.56 -5.04 -3.77
N MET A 700 -17.90 -4.38 -2.84
CA MET A 700 -17.98 -4.76 -1.43
C MET A 700 -18.72 -3.66 -0.69
N TYR A 701 -19.74 -4.08 0.06
CA TYR A 701 -20.52 -3.18 0.91
C TYR A 701 -19.73 -2.89 2.17
N ASP A 702 -19.90 -1.69 2.71
CA ASP A 702 -19.51 -1.34 4.08
C ASP A 702 -20.75 -1.46 4.98
N TYR A 703 -21.80 -0.73 4.63
CA TYR A 703 -23.00 -0.69 5.44
C TYR A 703 -24.23 -0.32 4.62
N ILE A 704 -25.37 -0.92 4.96
CA ILE A 704 -26.66 -0.65 4.33
C ILE A 704 -27.69 -0.36 5.41
N ARG A 705 -28.50 0.70 5.23
CA ARG A 705 -29.58 1.04 6.16
C ARG A 705 -30.81 1.52 5.44
N LEU A 706 -31.98 1.07 5.87
CA LEU A 706 -33.26 1.66 5.46
C LEU A 706 -33.83 2.52 6.59
N GLU A 707 -34.17 3.76 6.27
CA GLU A 707 -34.80 4.73 7.15
C GLU A 707 -36.25 4.96 6.73
N GLY A 708 -37.15 4.99 7.71
CA GLY A 708 -38.55 5.42 7.51
C GLY A 708 -38.67 6.93 7.35
N PRO A 709 -39.80 7.44 6.83
CA PRO A 709 -40.08 8.87 6.86
C PRO A 709 -40.21 9.37 8.30
N LEU A 710 -39.98 10.66 8.52
CA LEU A 710 -40.31 11.30 9.81
C LEU A 710 -41.80 11.14 10.06
N THR A 711 -42.16 10.42 11.11
CA THR A 711 -43.53 10.45 11.62
C THR A 711 -43.77 11.84 12.19
N SER A 712 -44.68 12.60 11.56
CA SER A 712 -45.14 13.92 12.03
C SER A 712 -45.76 13.86 13.43
#